data_AF-A0A0S4IQV7-F1
#
_entry.id   AF-A0A0S4IQV7-F1
#
_cell.length_a   1.000
_cell.length_b   1.000
_cell.length_c   1.000
_cell.angle_alpha   90.00
_cell.angle_beta   90.00
_cell.angle_gamma   90.00
#
_symmetry.space_group_name_H-M   'P 1'
#
loop_
_entity.id
_entity.type
_entity.pdbx_description
1 polymer ?
#
loop_
_entity_poly.entity_id
_entity_poly.type
_entity_poly.pdbx_seq_one_letter_code
_entity_poly.pdbx_strand_id
1 'polypeptide(L)'
;MPSFGILGQRDVELLLSYLTTPYLRIPLILRFFATEDRVSALLDSSICTLLHGVLFEPGRFLSVAFADDCPIEVPSEQPHLIATPNGLLVNELQCSPKGVIEPLLKLLRLVKEMDAGTVFNESITQIILVLTRVVAHVEAYLFMVIHHPSRMDTHREERSFVVLPEELVYLQESHLSMRAVIDNELLPMLDSWIDELNVCIDASDHSRLDPSTASTILSGLHLHVLLLLRNVEPKSYTTDFISRMLSSFAFLTTRFVWGRHNHFNEHEVYYILQKHRRSIAEWMYSHTSEEVGMVMNSVVRVATGSGLRVDLEATNYPWGYVAGRDCTGRFMRADAECMNRKGAEEGKEALLEDIRKTLPGLQRSSYCEQTPTIQSGLHEVEISVHSGSLTFKAAFLKAIPQEIATNDDVRELFDQQLRKTRVNPEAMQCAVVEEASNRLWIQLVGLEHDIQFWRTMDSRVPIPSDSMRFYPDDCEFTEKWIAPIFELYRRAFFQRSFFQPPILILLPEEKLTDEASVAMLTAVCSATGEKLKEIYVFRDHEAVHIFDVVSHGRRFYRQHVFYSDVESSFREAGDSRGAGDGTADRNCGVPTSAVILRRPTHPKNLSRSIETYLPHRFLYALLPDAIVQNHTFWQDEDDNIRGYPNERKATHLLWLHWKDLRYAPLGGNCIGVQCFRFSVAGAAPRASEQAVLQSQRIELTDECEDEITMSRAARTNSSDGVPQQLEAGMYRQSSVTHFAKPDSATIEDHNLLLLNLLYARAGTPLHSLAKVISRLEPLSQVLVWTAQTEYDTIHGGPATIDLIHLPRLKLSFRARLLPESSTYAVFSLDHAHLCISNARPGPVMIMTRGIPHSLIM
;
A
#
# COMPACT_ATOMS: atom_id res chain seq x y z
N MET A 1 -19.75 -44.02 20.75
CA MET A 1 -20.60 -42.83 20.51
C MET A 1 -19.74 -41.72 19.92
N PRO A 2 -20.30 -40.72 19.22
CA PRO A 2 -19.54 -39.53 18.85
C PRO A 2 -18.95 -38.86 20.10
N SER A 3 -17.72 -38.35 20.00
CA SER A 3 -17.04 -37.65 21.09
C SER A 3 -16.95 -36.16 20.78
N PHE A 4 -17.77 -35.35 21.44
CA PHE A 4 -17.66 -33.89 21.41
C PHE A 4 -16.84 -33.48 22.63
N GLY A 5 -15.66 -32.90 22.43
CA GLY A 5 -14.57 -32.93 23.43
C GLY A 5 -14.88 -32.35 24.82
N ILE A 6 -15.88 -31.47 24.92
CA ILE A 6 -16.29 -30.77 26.14
C ILE A 6 -17.46 -31.49 26.86
N LEU A 7 -18.29 -32.27 26.13
CA LEU A 7 -19.46 -32.92 26.71
C LEU A 7 -19.12 -34.30 27.30
N GLY A 8 -19.49 -34.52 28.57
CA GLY A 8 -19.39 -35.84 29.20
C GLY A 8 -20.33 -36.87 28.57
N GLN A 9 -20.00 -38.16 28.68
CA GLN A 9 -20.74 -39.26 28.04
C GLN A 9 -22.26 -39.21 28.29
N ARG A 10 -22.68 -38.99 29.55
CA ARG A 10 -24.10 -38.86 29.93
C ARG A 10 -24.84 -37.76 29.16
N ASP A 11 -24.15 -36.64 28.94
CA ASP A 11 -24.72 -35.47 28.24
C ASP A 11 -24.78 -35.71 26.73
N VAL A 12 -23.82 -36.45 26.16
CA VAL A 12 -23.89 -36.93 24.76
C VAL A 12 -25.03 -37.92 24.56
N GLU A 13 -25.21 -38.89 25.47
CA GLU A 13 -26.33 -39.84 25.45
C GLU A 13 -27.69 -39.12 25.52
N LEU A 14 -27.79 -38.08 26.35
CA LEU A 14 -28.98 -37.25 26.48
C LEU A 14 -29.26 -36.41 25.23
N LEU A 15 -28.22 -35.77 24.66
CA LEU A 15 -28.33 -34.99 23.42
C LEU A 15 -28.77 -35.86 22.24
N LEU A 16 -28.19 -37.06 22.09
CA LEU A 16 -28.60 -38.04 21.08
C LEU A 16 -30.04 -38.50 21.30
N SER A 17 -30.47 -38.66 22.55
CA SER A 17 -31.86 -39.00 22.87
C SER A 17 -32.84 -37.88 22.48
N TYR A 18 -32.48 -36.61 22.65
CA TYR A 18 -33.33 -35.48 22.20
C TYR A 18 -33.43 -35.40 20.67
N LEU A 19 -32.35 -35.70 19.95
CA LEU A 19 -32.33 -35.73 18.49
C LEU A 19 -33.27 -36.79 17.88
N THR A 20 -33.63 -37.86 18.61
CA THR A 20 -34.63 -38.85 18.15
C THR A 20 -36.08 -38.39 18.33
N THR A 21 -36.34 -37.21 18.91
CA THR A 21 -37.70 -36.69 19.16
C THR A 21 -38.05 -35.54 18.21
N PRO A 22 -38.68 -35.78 17.03
CA PRO A 22 -38.64 -34.82 15.92
C PRO A 22 -39.30 -33.46 16.20
N TYR A 23 -40.38 -33.45 16.99
CA TYR A 23 -41.10 -32.22 17.36
C TYR A 23 -40.52 -31.56 18.62
N LEU A 24 -40.14 -32.34 19.63
CA LEU A 24 -39.63 -31.79 20.90
C LEU A 24 -38.14 -31.42 20.86
N ARG A 25 -37.42 -31.76 19.78
CA ARG A 25 -35.97 -31.51 19.66
C ARG A 25 -35.59 -30.04 19.87
N ILE A 26 -36.35 -29.09 19.33
CA ILE A 26 -36.02 -27.66 19.39
C ILE A 26 -36.02 -27.16 20.85
N PRO A 27 -37.14 -27.22 21.60
CA PRO A 27 -37.16 -26.76 22.98
C PRO A 27 -36.24 -27.57 23.91
N LEU A 28 -36.10 -28.89 23.69
CA LEU A 28 -35.22 -29.72 24.51
C LEU A 28 -33.73 -29.37 24.32
N ILE A 29 -33.30 -29.16 23.08
CA ILE A 29 -31.88 -28.88 22.75
C ILE A 29 -31.52 -27.43 23.09
N LEU A 30 -32.41 -26.46 22.85
CA LEU A 30 -32.21 -25.09 23.33
C LEU A 30 -32.07 -25.04 24.85
N ARG A 31 -32.97 -25.72 25.59
CA ARG A 31 -32.91 -25.79 27.05
C ARG A 31 -31.69 -26.56 27.57
N PHE A 32 -31.18 -27.53 26.81
CA PHE A 32 -29.96 -28.26 27.15
C PHE A 32 -28.72 -27.34 27.16
N PHE A 33 -28.57 -26.47 26.16
CA PHE A 33 -27.45 -25.51 26.08
C PHE A 33 -27.65 -24.24 26.93
N ALA A 34 -28.89 -23.89 27.30
CA ALA A 34 -29.21 -22.74 28.17
C ALA A 34 -28.84 -22.97 29.67
N THR A 35 -27.60 -23.41 29.93
CA THR A 35 -27.03 -23.64 31.26
C THR A 35 -25.55 -23.24 31.28
N GLU A 36 -25.08 -22.67 32.38
CA GLU A 36 -23.71 -22.16 32.55
C GLU A 36 -22.65 -23.23 32.22
N ASP A 37 -22.83 -24.46 32.69
CA ASP A 37 -21.89 -25.55 32.44
C ASP A 37 -21.75 -25.90 30.94
N ARG A 38 -22.88 -25.93 30.21
CA ARG A 38 -22.94 -26.50 28.85
C ARG A 38 -22.85 -25.47 27.73
N VAL A 39 -23.00 -24.17 28.02
CA VAL A 39 -22.79 -23.13 27.00
C VAL A 39 -21.37 -23.16 26.43
N SER A 40 -20.40 -23.58 27.25
CA SER A 40 -19.00 -23.84 26.87
C SER A 40 -18.84 -24.88 25.74
N ALA A 41 -19.79 -25.81 25.58
CA ALA A 41 -19.75 -26.82 24.53
C ALA A 41 -19.94 -26.22 23.12
N LEU A 42 -20.41 -24.97 23.01
CA LEU A 42 -20.51 -24.23 21.75
C LEU A 42 -19.15 -23.74 21.20
N LEU A 43 -18.03 -24.11 21.85
CA LEU A 43 -16.70 -24.02 21.24
C LEU A 43 -16.48 -25.09 20.16
N ASP A 44 -17.17 -26.23 20.24
CA ASP A 44 -17.06 -27.27 19.21
C ASP A 44 -17.90 -26.87 17.99
N SER A 45 -17.23 -26.55 16.88
CA SER A 45 -17.86 -26.23 15.60
C SER A 45 -18.90 -27.26 15.16
N SER A 46 -18.72 -28.54 15.50
CA SER A 46 -19.65 -29.64 15.22
C SER A 46 -20.96 -29.48 15.99
N ILE A 47 -20.89 -29.06 17.25
CA ILE A 47 -22.07 -28.77 18.08
C ILE A 47 -22.79 -27.53 17.53
N CYS A 48 -22.05 -26.51 17.11
CA CYS A 48 -22.65 -25.30 16.50
C CYS A 48 -23.38 -25.62 15.20
N THR A 49 -22.80 -26.45 14.33
CA THR A 49 -23.47 -26.94 13.11
C THR A 49 -24.70 -27.80 13.45
N LEU A 50 -24.63 -28.64 14.49
CA LEU A 50 -25.75 -29.45 14.96
C LEU A 50 -26.90 -28.58 15.49
N LEU A 51 -26.61 -27.60 16.34
CA LEU A 51 -27.61 -26.66 16.88
C LEU A 51 -28.29 -25.86 15.75
N HIS A 52 -27.50 -25.34 14.81
CA HIS A 52 -28.02 -24.64 13.63
C HIS A 52 -28.91 -25.56 12.78
N GLY A 53 -28.50 -26.82 12.56
CA GLY A 53 -29.32 -27.82 11.86
C GLY A 53 -30.64 -28.13 12.56
N VAL A 54 -30.61 -28.32 13.88
CA VAL A 54 -31.82 -28.57 14.70
C VAL A 54 -32.86 -27.46 14.56
N LEU A 55 -32.40 -26.20 14.58
CA LEU A 55 -33.25 -25.01 14.54
C LEU A 55 -33.80 -24.69 13.14
N PHE A 56 -32.97 -24.83 12.09
CA PHE A 56 -33.29 -24.30 10.75
C PHE A 56 -33.49 -25.36 9.67
N GLU A 57 -33.38 -26.65 9.97
CA GLU A 57 -33.84 -27.70 9.06
C GLU A 57 -35.38 -27.66 8.93
N PRO A 58 -35.93 -27.64 7.70
CA PRO A 58 -37.37 -27.49 7.47
C PRO A 58 -38.22 -28.69 7.92
N GLY A 59 -37.62 -29.87 8.08
CA GLY A 59 -38.33 -31.09 8.47
C GLY A 59 -39.24 -31.65 7.38
N ARG A 60 -40.30 -32.36 7.77
CA ARG A 60 -41.31 -32.89 6.84
C ARG A 60 -42.33 -31.81 6.49
N PHE A 61 -42.55 -31.59 5.19
CA PHE A 61 -43.54 -30.65 4.67
C PHE A 61 -44.96 -31.25 4.65
N LEU A 62 -45.93 -30.55 5.25
CA LEU A 62 -47.35 -30.91 5.18
C LEU A 62 -47.96 -30.34 3.90
N SER A 63 -48.54 -31.21 3.06
CA SER A 63 -49.20 -30.79 1.81
C SER A 63 -50.55 -30.14 2.09
N VAL A 64 -50.91 -29.14 1.27
CA VAL A 64 -52.17 -28.38 1.35
C VAL A 64 -53.42 -29.28 1.33
N ALA A 65 -53.34 -30.42 0.63
CA ALA A 65 -54.43 -31.39 0.53
C ALA A 65 -54.81 -32.03 1.88
N PHE A 66 -53.96 -31.87 2.92
CA PHE A 66 -54.13 -32.44 4.26
C PHE A 66 -54.01 -31.35 5.35
N ALA A 67 -54.22 -30.08 5.01
CA ALA A 67 -54.00 -28.96 5.94
C ALA A 67 -55.03 -28.91 7.08
N ASP A 68 -56.23 -29.45 6.85
CA ASP A 68 -57.32 -29.55 7.84
C ASP A 68 -57.38 -30.94 8.51
N ASP A 69 -56.55 -31.89 8.07
CA ASP A 69 -56.52 -33.27 8.57
C ASP A 69 -55.54 -33.41 9.74
N CYS A 70 -56.02 -33.93 10.88
CA CYS A 70 -55.20 -34.19 12.06
C CYS A 70 -55.07 -35.70 12.37
N PRO A 71 -53.93 -36.17 12.91
CA PRO A 71 -53.80 -37.54 13.39
C PRO A 71 -54.79 -37.83 14.53
N ILE A 72 -55.71 -38.76 14.31
CA ILE A 72 -56.74 -39.14 15.32
C ILE A 72 -56.20 -40.20 16.30
N GLU A 73 -55.20 -40.97 15.89
CA GLU A 73 -54.67 -42.14 16.63
C GLU A 73 -53.17 -42.02 16.94
N VAL A 74 -52.74 -42.66 18.03
CA VAL A 74 -51.34 -42.69 18.49
C VAL A 74 -50.90 -44.13 18.77
N PRO A 75 -49.95 -44.70 18.01
CA PRO A 75 -49.29 -44.12 16.83
C PRO A 75 -50.23 -44.00 15.63
N SER A 76 -50.03 -42.99 14.79
CA SER A 76 -50.89 -42.73 13.63
C SER A 76 -50.61 -43.68 12.45
N GLU A 77 -51.66 -44.23 11.85
CA GLU A 77 -51.61 -44.95 10.57
C GLU A 77 -51.32 -44.04 9.36
N GLN A 78 -51.29 -42.71 9.54
CA GLN A 78 -51.05 -41.72 8.48
C GLN A 78 -49.78 -40.87 8.79
N PRO A 79 -48.56 -41.40 8.62
CA PRO A 79 -47.31 -40.71 9.00
C PRO A 79 -46.99 -39.43 8.22
N HIS A 80 -47.76 -39.11 7.18
CA HIS A 80 -47.62 -37.90 6.38
C HIS A 80 -48.35 -36.69 7.00
N LEU A 81 -49.33 -36.92 7.89
CA LEU A 81 -49.94 -35.88 8.72
C LEU A 81 -49.00 -35.42 9.85
N ILE A 82 -47.99 -36.23 10.19
CA ILE A 82 -46.90 -35.90 11.12
C ILE A 82 -45.84 -35.09 10.34
N ALA A 83 -46.24 -33.90 9.93
CA ALA A 83 -45.47 -32.91 9.17
C ALA A 83 -45.86 -31.47 9.58
N THR A 84 -45.19 -30.45 9.03
CA THR A 84 -45.54 -29.03 9.25
C THR A 84 -45.54 -28.25 7.92
N PRO A 85 -46.42 -27.25 7.72
CA PRO A 85 -46.49 -26.51 6.46
C PRO A 85 -45.35 -25.48 6.32
N ASN A 86 -44.94 -24.86 7.43
CA ASN A 86 -44.02 -23.72 7.47
C ASN A 86 -42.69 -24.03 8.19
N GLY A 87 -42.39 -25.31 8.43
CA GLY A 87 -41.21 -25.78 9.15
C GLY A 87 -41.37 -25.82 10.67
N LEU A 88 -40.48 -26.56 11.35
CA LEU A 88 -40.59 -26.86 12.78
C LEU A 88 -40.45 -25.63 13.68
N LEU A 89 -39.53 -24.70 13.39
CA LEU A 89 -39.32 -23.50 14.21
C LEU A 89 -40.52 -22.55 14.16
N VAL A 90 -41.12 -22.35 12.99
CA VAL A 90 -42.32 -21.51 12.84
C VAL A 90 -43.50 -22.14 13.55
N ASN A 91 -43.68 -23.46 13.42
CA ASN A 91 -44.71 -24.21 14.14
C ASN A 91 -44.56 -24.07 15.67
N GLU A 92 -43.34 -24.18 16.20
CA GLU A 92 -43.09 -24.02 17.63
C GLU A 92 -43.35 -22.59 18.11
N LEU A 93 -42.98 -21.56 17.33
CA LEU A 93 -43.30 -20.16 17.62
C LEU A 93 -44.82 -19.86 17.55
N GLN A 94 -45.57 -20.59 16.73
CA GLN A 94 -47.04 -20.44 16.62
C GLN A 94 -47.78 -21.15 17.76
N CYS A 95 -47.33 -22.33 18.17
CA CYS A 95 -48.08 -23.23 19.06
C CYS A 95 -47.52 -23.34 20.50
N SER A 96 -46.22 -23.10 20.72
CA SER A 96 -45.61 -23.19 22.06
C SER A 96 -44.35 -22.29 22.20
N PRO A 97 -44.46 -20.98 21.96
CA PRO A 97 -43.29 -20.11 21.82
C PRO A 97 -42.39 -20.05 23.07
N LYS A 98 -42.95 -20.26 24.26
CA LYS A 98 -42.21 -20.32 25.54
C LYS A 98 -41.04 -21.31 25.50
N GLY A 99 -41.21 -22.45 24.81
CA GLY A 99 -40.16 -23.47 24.65
C GLY A 99 -38.93 -23.01 23.88
N VAL A 100 -39.06 -21.97 23.05
CA VAL A 100 -37.98 -21.37 22.25
C VAL A 100 -37.48 -20.07 22.88
N ILE A 101 -38.40 -19.21 23.30
CA ILE A 101 -38.11 -17.85 23.78
C ILE A 101 -37.41 -17.85 25.14
N GLU A 102 -37.87 -18.62 26.13
CA GLU A 102 -37.27 -18.61 27.46
C GLU A 102 -35.80 -19.09 27.48
N PRO A 103 -35.43 -20.18 26.78
CA PRO A 103 -34.03 -20.57 26.64
C PRO A 103 -33.17 -19.52 25.93
N LEU A 104 -33.69 -18.84 24.90
CA LEU A 104 -32.93 -17.81 24.17
C LEU A 104 -32.71 -16.55 25.01
N LEU A 105 -33.73 -16.08 25.75
CA LEU A 105 -33.57 -14.98 26.71
C LEU A 105 -32.59 -15.35 27.84
N LYS A 106 -32.52 -16.63 28.24
CA LYS A 106 -31.50 -17.10 29.18
C LYS A 106 -30.11 -17.14 28.56
N LEU A 107 -29.95 -17.64 27.33
CA LEU A 107 -28.66 -17.63 26.61
C LEU A 107 -28.13 -16.20 26.41
N LEU A 108 -29.02 -15.23 26.14
CA LEU A 108 -28.65 -13.81 26.06
C LEU A 108 -28.12 -13.25 27.38
N ARG A 109 -28.71 -13.62 28.52
CA ARG A 109 -28.18 -13.24 29.85
C ARG A 109 -26.82 -13.89 30.12
N LEU A 110 -26.64 -15.15 29.74
CA LEU A 110 -25.35 -15.83 29.85
C LEU A 110 -24.27 -15.15 28.99
N VAL A 111 -24.59 -14.71 27.78
CA VAL A 111 -23.65 -13.92 26.94
C VAL A 111 -23.17 -12.67 27.66
N LYS A 112 -24.07 -11.94 28.31
CA LYS A 112 -23.74 -10.75 29.11
C LYS A 112 -22.83 -11.09 30.31
N GLU A 113 -23.16 -12.15 31.04
CA GLU A 113 -22.39 -12.61 32.20
C GLU A 113 -20.99 -13.17 31.84
N MET A 114 -20.83 -13.63 30.59
CA MET A 114 -19.56 -14.12 30.05
C MET A 114 -18.63 -13.02 29.51
N ASP A 115 -19.09 -11.79 29.30
CA ASP A 115 -18.26 -10.73 28.73
C ASP A 115 -17.07 -10.39 29.65
N ALA A 116 -15.86 -10.59 29.11
CA ALA A 116 -14.61 -10.28 29.79
C ALA A 116 -14.19 -8.80 29.61
N GLY A 117 -14.96 -8.00 28.87
CA GLY A 117 -14.62 -6.63 28.51
C GLY A 117 -13.48 -6.50 27.50
N THR A 118 -13.12 -7.60 26.82
CA THR A 118 -12.05 -7.62 25.81
C THR A 118 -12.29 -8.68 24.74
N VAL A 119 -11.97 -8.33 23.49
CA VAL A 119 -12.05 -9.18 22.29
C VAL A 119 -10.96 -10.26 22.24
N PHE A 120 -9.90 -10.12 23.06
CA PHE A 120 -8.73 -11.00 23.00
C PHE A 120 -8.94 -12.37 23.67
N ASN A 121 -10.08 -12.59 24.32
CA ASN A 121 -10.44 -13.88 24.89
C ASN A 121 -11.17 -14.76 23.84
N GLU A 122 -10.37 -15.34 22.94
CA GLU A 122 -10.85 -16.04 21.73
C GLU A 122 -12.00 -17.03 21.99
N SER A 123 -11.93 -17.84 23.06
CA SER A 123 -12.97 -18.83 23.36
C SER A 123 -14.31 -18.18 23.76
N ILE A 124 -14.27 -17.20 24.67
CA ILE A 124 -15.48 -16.45 25.07
C ILE A 124 -16.05 -15.69 23.88
N THR A 125 -15.21 -14.96 23.14
CA THR A 125 -15.63 -14.21 21.95
C THR A 125 -16.28 -15.13 20.90
N GLN A 126 -15.72 -16.32 20.64
CA GLN A 126 -16.33 -17.30 19.72
C GLN A 126 -17.72 -17.76 20.18
N ILE A 127 -17.90 -18.09 21.46
CA ILE A 127 -19.22 -18.50 22.01
C ILE A 127 -20.24 -17.36 21.86
N ILE A 128 -19.86 -16.14 22.24
CA ILE A 128 -20.72 -14.95 22.16
C ILE A 128 -21.14 -14.69 20.71
N LEU A 129 -20.22 -14.77 19.76
CA LEU A 129 -20.50 -14.57 18.34
C LEU A 129 -21.41 -15.68 17.75
N VAL A 130 -21.23 -16.94 18.15
CA VAL A 130 -22.14 -18.05 17.77
C VAL A 130 -23.55 -17.80 18.31
N LEU A 131 -23.69 -17.48 19.59
CA LEU A 131 -24.99 -17.21 20.21
C LEU A 131 -25.67 -15.98 19.60
N THR A 132 -24.90 -14.94 19.28
CA THR A 132 -25.38 -13.74 18.59
C THR A 132 -26.01 -14.08 17.23
N ARG A 133 -25.39 -14.97 16.43
CA ARG A 133 -25.99 -15.44 15.17
C ARG A 133 -27.28 -16.21 15.39
N VAL A 134 -27.28 -17.16 16.33
CA VAL A 134 -28.46 -17.98 16.65
C VAL A 134 -29.64 -17.10 17.06
N VAL A 135 -29.40 -16.10 17.93
CA VAL A 135 -30.41 -15.13 18.34
C VAL A 135 -30.89 -14.29 17.14
N ALA A 136 -30.00 -13.67 16.38
CA ALA A 136 -30.39 -12.83 15.23
C ALA A 136 -31.18 -13.60 14.17
N HIS A 137 -30.85 -14.88 13.94
CA HIS A 137 -31.60 -15.74 13.03
C HIS A 137 -32.96 -16.14 13.58
N VAL A 138 -33.09 -16.55 14.86
CA VAL A 138 -34.42 -16.85 15.44
C VAL A 138 -35.28 -15.59 15.57
N GLU A 139 -34.68 -14.43 15.91
CA GLU A 139 -35.35 -13.13 15.91
C GLU A 139 -35.95 -12.81 14.54
N ALA A 140 -35.29 -13.16 13.43
CA ALA A 140 -35.87 -12.95 12.10
C ALA A 140 -37.14 -13.79 11.84
N TYR A 141 -37.23 -15.02 12.37
CA TYR A 141 -38.46 -15.82 12.34
C TYR A 141 -39.52 -15.27 13.29
N LEU A 142 -39.14 -14.85 14.50
CA LEU A 142 -40.02 -14.19 15.46
C LEU A 142 -40.65 -12.91 14.90
N PHE A 143 -39.84 -12.03 14.30
CA PHE A 143 -40.28 -10.82 13.62
C PHE A 143 -41.23 -11.14 12.47
N MET A 144 -40.95 -12.18 11.68
CA MET A 144 -41.84 -12.64 10.62
C MET A 144 -43.20 -13.08 11.18
N VAL A 145 -43.24 -13.85 12.27
CA VAL A 145 -44.48 -14.32 12.92
C VAL A 145 -45.31 -13.15 13.45
N ILE A 146 -44.68 -12.18 14.11
CA ILE A 146 -45.34 -11.00 14.68
C ILE A 146 -45.97 -10.10 13.59
N HIS A 147 -45.28 -9.91 12.47
CA HIS A 147 -45.69 -8.97 11.42
C HIS A 147 -46.46 -9.62 10.26
N HIS A 148 -46.69 -10.94 10.30
CA HIS A 148 -47.50 -11.66 9.33
C HIS A 148 -48.93 -11.09 9.18
N PRO A 149 -49.69 -10.77 10.26
CA PRO A 149 -51.07 -10.26 10.14
C PRO A 149 -51.17 -8.95 9.33
N SER A 150 -50.15 -8.09 9.41
CA SER A 150 -50.14 -6.76 8.80
C SER A 150 -49.74 -6.75 7.31
N ARG A 151 -49.42 -7.91 6.72
CA ARG A 151 -48.98 -8.03 5.31
C ARG A 151 -50.06 -8.50 4.34
N MET A 152 -51.27 -8.79 4.82
CA MET A 152 -52.34 -9.47 4.07
C MET A 152 -53.10 -8.59 3.05
N ASP A 153 -52.76 -7.32 2.87
CA ASP A 153 -53.55 -6.40 2.03
C ASP A 153 -53.48 -6.66 0.51
N THR A 154 -52.57 -7.50 0.00
CA THR A 154 -52.51 -7.83 -1.45
C THR A 154 -52.14 -9.27 -1.78
N HIS A 155 -53.14 -10.04 -2.23
CA HIS A 155 -53.01 -11.17 -3.16
C HIS A 155 -52.05 -12.34 -2.82
N ARG A 156 -52.21 -12.97 -1.64
CA ARG A 156 -52.14 -14.43 -1.43
C ARG A 156 -52.42 -14.78 0.03
N GLU A 157 -53.39 -15.65 0.28
CA GLU A 157 -53.55 -16.29 1.58
C GLU A 157 -52.39 -17.29 1.78
N GLU A 158 -51.33 -16.86 2.47
CA GLU A 158 -50.25 -17.76 2.89
C GLU A 158 -50.72 -18.71 4.00
N ARG A 159 -50.32 -19.98 3.87
CA ARG A 159 -51.13 -21.12 4.31
C ARG A 159 -50.97 -21.43 5.80
N SER A 160 -52.09 -21.76 6.45
CA SER A 160 -52.15 -22.33 7.81
C SER A 160 -51.37 -21.54 8.86
N PHE A 161 -51.26 -20.21 8.68
CA PHE A 161 -50.49 -19.33 9.57
C PHE A 161 -51.42 -18.70 10.62
N VAL A 162 -51.75 -19.48 11.65
CA VAL A 162 -52.65 -19.05 12.73
C VAL A 162 -51.87 -18.93 14.03
N VAL A 163 -51.78 -17.71 14.56
CA VAL A 163 -51.24 -17.40 15.89
C VAL A 163 -52.42 -17.02 16.78
N LEU A 164 -52.53 -17.64 17.97
CA LEU A 164 -53.56 -17.26 18.94
C LEU A 164 -53.29 -15.83 19.46
N PRO A 165 -54.31 -14.98 19.68
CA PRO A 165 -54.10 -13.59 20.13
C PRO A 165 -53.29 -13.47 21.43
N GLU A 166 -53.46 -14.41 22.37
CA GLU A 166 -52.72 -14.46 23.63
C GLU A 166 -51.22 -14.74 23.40
N GLU A 167 -50.89 -15.69 22.52
CA GLU A 167 -49.51 -16.00 22.16
C GLU A 167 -48.89 -14.87 21.32
N LEU A 168 -49.67 -14.17 20.48
CA LEU A 168 -49.17 -13.00 19.72
C LEU A 168 -48.74 -11.86 20.65
N VAL A 169 -49.49 -11.57 21.73
CA VAL A 169 -49.11 -10.58 22.74
C VAL A 169 -47.82 -11.03 23.45
N TYR A 170 -47.74 -12.30 23.87
CA TYR A 170 -46.52 -12.84 24.49
C TYR A 170 -45.30 -12.76 23.57
N LEU A 171 -45.46 -13.04 22.27
CA LEU A 171 -44.40 -12.90 21.27
C LEU A 171 -43.94 -11.44 21.12
N GLN A 172 -44.86 -10.48 21.12
CA GLN A 172 -44.54 -9.04 21.03
C GLN A 172 -43.77 -8.54 22.26
N GLU A 173 -44.24 -8.85 23.47
CA GLU A 173 -43.56 -8.51 24.73
C GLU A 173 -42.18 -9.17 24.83
N SER A 174 -42.07 -10.42 24.38
CA SER A 174 -40.82 -11.17 24.34
C SER A 174 -39.83 -10.60 23.31
N HIS A 175 -40.31 -10.18 22.14
CA HIS A 175 -39.48 -9.53 21.12
C HIS A 175 -38.94 -8.18 21.63
N LEU A 176 -39.76 -7.36 22.29
CA LEU A 176 -39.30 -6.12 22.94
C LEU A 176 -38.26 -6.40 24.03
N SER A 177 -38.47 -7.44 24.83
CA SER A 177 -37.50 -7.87 25.87
C SER A 177 -36.18 -8.36 25.26
N MET A 178 -36.23 -9.04 24.11
CA MET A 178 -35.05 -9.50 23.36
C MET A 178 -34.30 -8.30 22.75
N ARG A 179 -35.01 -7.36 22.12
CA ARG A 179 -34.43 -6.10 21.61
C ARG A 179 -33.76 -5.29 22.72
N ALA A 180 -34.39 -5.17 23.89
CA ALA A 180 -33.80 -4.45 25.00
C ALA A 180 -32.41 -4.98 25.41
N VAL A 181 -32.15 -6.29 25.30
CA VAL A 181 -30.81 -6.86 25.56
C VAL A 181 -29.87 -6.65 24.35
N ILE A 182 -30.37 -6.83 23.12
CA ILE A 182 -29.57 -6.61 21.90
C ILE A 182 -29.07 -5.16 21.82
N ASP A 183 -29.97 -4.19 22.01
CA ASP A 183 -29.71 -2.77 21.76
C ASP A 183 -28.90 -2.10 22.88
N ASN A 184 -29.13 -2.49 24.15
CA ASN A 184 -28.46 -1.87 25.31
C ASN A 184 -27.22 -2.64 25.80
N GLU A 185 -27.04 -3.91 25.40
CA GLU A 185 -25.96 -4.76 25.94
C GLU A 185 -25.07 -5.34 24.83
N LEU A 186 -25.64 -6.03 23.83
CA LEU A 186 -24.83 -6.67 22.79
C LEU A 186 -24.21 -5.68 21.79
N LEU A 187 -24.97 -4.73 21.26
CA LEU A 187 -24.44 -3.76 20.30
C LEU A 187 -23.33 -2.87 20.90
N PRO A 188 -23.46 -2.34 22.15
CA PRO A 188 -22.34 -1.66 22.81
C PRO A 188 -21.11 -2.54 23.07
N MET A 189 -21.30 -3.82 23.43
CA MET A 189 -20.20 -4.79 23.60
C MET A 189 -19.42 -5.00 22.29
N LEU A 190 -20.14 -5.21 21.17
CA LEU A 190 -19.52 -5.40 19.86
C LEU A 190 -18.81 -4.12 19.36
N ASP A 191 -19.40 -2.93 19.58
CA ASP A 191 -18.72 -1.65 19.31
C ASP A 191 -17.42 -1.52 20.12
N SER A 192 -17.45 -1.83 21.43
CA SER A 192 -16.27 -1.77 22.30
C SER A 192 -15.14 -2.70 21.82
N TRP A 193 -15.48 -3.89 21.33
CA TRP A 193 -14.51 -4.84 20.76
C TRP A 193 -13.98 -4.39 19.38
N ILE A 194 -14.81 -3.73 18.56
CA ILE A 194 -14.40 -3.11 17.30
C ILE A 194 -13.38 -2.00 17.58
N ASP A 195 -13.66 -1.13 18.55
CA ASP A 195 -12.78 -0.02 18.91
C ASP A 195 -11.47 -0.52 19.55
N GLU A 196 -11.50 -1.55 20.41
CA GLU A 196 -10.30 -2.19 20.97
C GLU A 196 -9.38 -2.77 19.87
N LEU A 197 -9.95 -3.43 18.85
CA LEU A 197 -9.18 -3.93 17.70
C LEU A 197 -8.59 -2.80 16.86
N ASN A 198 -9.35 -1.76 16.56
CA ASN A 198 -8.86 -0.61 15.79
C ASN A 198 -7.69 0.09 16.49
N VAL A 199 -7.81 0.36 17.80
CA VAL A 199 -6.71 0.93 18.61
C VAL A 199 -5.49 0.02 18.63
N CYS A 200 -5.65 -1.30 18.70
CA CYS A 200 -4.55 -2.25 18.65
C CYS A 200 -3.81 -2.25 17.28
N ILE A 201 -4.56 -2.08 16.19
CA ILE A 201 -4.01 -1.98 14.83
C ILE A 201 -3.22 -0.67 14.69
N ASP A 202 -3.79 0.46 15.11
CA ASP A 202 -3.16 1.78 14.99
C ASP A 202 -1.92 1.94 15.89
N ALA A 203 -1.97 1.43 17.12
CA ALA A 203 -0.86 1.46 18.08
C ALA A 203 0.35 0.62 17.65
N SER A 204 0.22 -0.21 16.60
CA SER A 204 1.26 -1.14 16.13
C SER A 204 1.75 -2.13 17.21
N ASP A 205 0.90 -2.46 18.20
CA ASP A 205 1.22 -3.41 19.27
C ASP A 205 1.08 -4.86 18.78
N HIS A 206 2.08 -5.29 18.02
CA HIS A 206 2.15 -6.64 17.45
C HIS A 206 2.44 -7.75 18.49
N SER A 207 2.37 -7.46 19.79
CA SER A 207 2.53 -8.49 20.83
C SER A 207 1.26 -9.32 21.05
N ARG A 208 0.09 -8.82 20.65
CA ARG A 208 -1.22 -9.42 20.94
C ARG A 208 -1.83 -10.22 19.79
N LEU A 209 -1.77 -9.72 18.55
CA LEU A 209 -2.35 -10.38 17.38
C LEU A 209 -1.71 -9.96 16.05
N ASP A 210 -1.77 -10.87 15.07
CA ASP A 210 -1.38 -10.58 13.69
C ASP A 210 -2.47 -9.73 12.96
N PRO A 211 -2.09 -8.70 12.18
CA PRO A 211 -3.05 -7.81 11.51
C PRO A 211 -4.03 -8.48 10.54
N SER A 212 -3.62 -9.57 9.87
CA SER A 212 -4.51 -10.38 9.01
C SER A 212 -5.61 -11.06 9.82
N THR A 213 -5.26 -11.60 10.98
CA THR A 213 -6.21 -12.23 11.92
C THR A 213 -7.11 -11.16 12.55
N ALA A 214 -6.56 -10.02 12.98
CA ALA A 214 -7.32 -8.89 13.49
C ALA A 214 -8.35 -8.37 12.46
N SER A 215 -7.95 -8.20 11.20
CA SER A 215 -8.85 -7.81 10.10
C SER A 215 -9.97 -8.84 9.85
N THR A 216 -9.65 -10.13 9.99
CA THR A 216 -10.64 -11.22 9.87
C THR A 216 -11.67 -11.17 11.00
N ILE A 217 -11.21 -10.99 12.25
CA ILE A 217 -12.08 -10.85 13.43
C ILE A 217 -12.95 -9.59 13.30
N LEU A 218 -12.36 -8.45 12.95
CA LEU A 218 -13.04 -7.16 12.78
C LEU A 218 -14.12 -7.21 11.69
N SER A 219 -13.83 -7.85 10.56
CA SER A 219 -14.84 -8.14 9.51
C SER A 219 -15.96 -9.04 10.05
N GLY A 220 -15.62 -10.03 10.86
CA GLY A 220 -16.57 -10.81 11.63
C GLY A 220 -17.47 -9.93 12.49
N LEU A 221 -16.92 -9.07 13.35
CA LEU A 221 -17.70 -8.22 14.27
C LEU A 221 -18.70 -7.33 13.52
N HIS A 222 -18.26 -6.59 12.49
CA HIS A 222 -19.13 -5.75 11.67
C HIS A 222 -20.30 -6.51 11.04
N LEU A 223 -20.08 -7.78 10.68
CA LEU A 223 -21.15 -8.62 10.17
C LEU A 223 -22.18 -9.02 11.24
N HIS A 224 -21.77 -9.31 12.48
CA HIS A 224 -22.73 -9.59 13.56
C HIS A 224 -23.54 -8.36 13.93
N VAL A 225 -22.91 -7.17 13.90
CA VAL A 225 -23.62 -5.88 14.03
C VAL A 225 -24.72 -5.77 12.97
N LEU A 226 -24.42 -6.00 11.68
CA LEU A 226 -25.44 -5.95 10.64
C LEU A 226 -26.56 -6.99 10.82
N LEU A 227 -26.24 -8.22 11.25
CA LEU A 227 -27.24 -9.26 11.55
C LEU A 227 -28.19 -8.83 12.67
N LEU A 228 -27.70 -8.21 13.74
CA LEU A 228 -28.52 -7.70 14.86
C LEU A 228 -29.36 -6.47 14.49
N LEU A 229 -28.96 -5.70 13.47
CA LEU A 229 -29.70 -4.53 12.99
C LEU A 229 -30.80 -4.90 11.97
N ARG A 230 -30.85 -6.16 11.51
CA ARG A 230 -31.76 -6.68 10.47
C ARG A 230 -33.25 -6.44 10.74
N ASN A 231 -33.71 -6.38 11.98
CA ASN A 231 -35.14 -6.37 12.32
C ASN A 231 -35.64 -5.10 13.04
N VAL A 232 -34.92 -4.00 12.90
CA VAL A 232 -35.34 -2.69 13.45
C VAL A 232 -36.38 -2.01 12.54
N GLU A 233 -37.47 -1.51 13.12
CA GLU A 233 -38.50 -0.77 12.38
C GLU A 233 -38.04 0.65 12.00
N PRO A 234 -38.48 1.20 10.85
CA PRO A 234 -38.20 2.60 10.46
C PRO A 234 -38.55 3.65 11.51
N LYS A 235 -39.56 3.39 12.36
CA LYS A 235 -40.02 4.30 13.41
C LYS A 235 -39.03 4.45 14.57
N SER A 236 -38.12 3.49 14.75
CA SER A 236 -37.12 3.48 15.83
C SER A 236 -35.70 3.77 15.32
N TYR A 237 -35.55 4.35 14.12
CA TYR A 237 -34.24 4.73 13.59
C TYR A 237 -33.68 5.95 14.34
N THR A 238 -32.49 5.77 14.90
CA THR A 238 -31.69 6.82 15.56
C THR A 238 -30.43 7.11 14.76
N THR A 239 -29.81 8.26 14.99
CA THR A 239 -28.52 8.65 14.38
C THR A 239 -27.43 7.59 14.61
N ASP A 240 -27.42 6.96 15.80
CA ASP A 240 -26.51 5.86 16.12
C ASP A 240 -26.83 4.58 15.34
N PHE A 241 -28.11 4.18 15.22
CA PHE A 241 -28.52 3.04 14.39
C PHE A 241 -28.05 3.20 12.94
N ILE A 242 -28.28 4.37 12.34
CA ILE A 242 -27.88 4.65 10.95
C ILE A 242 -26.35 4.68 10.83
N SER A 243 -25.64 5.30 11.79
CA SER A 243 -24.17 5.30 11.87
C SER A 243 -23.59 3.88 11.94
N ARG A 244 -24.06 3.04 12.87
CA ARG A 244 -23.64 1.62 13.01
C ARG A 244 -23.87 0.84 11.72
N MET A 245 -25.06 0.97 11.13
CA MET A 245 -25.46 0.22 9.94
C MET A 245 -24.64 0.61 8.70
N LEU A 246 -24.56 1.91 8.38
CA LEU A 246 -23.82 2.37 7.21
C LEU A 246 -22.31 2.19 7.38
N SER A 247 -21.75 2.42 8.58
CA SER A 247 -20.32 2.25 8.82
C SER A 247 -19.90 0.78 8.69
N SER A 248 -20.70 -0.15 9.24
CA SER A 248 -20.41 -1.60 9.12
C SER A 248 -20.56 -2.11 7.69
N PHE A 249 -21.55 -1.61 6.94
CA PHE A 249 -21.70 -1.97 5.53
C PHE A 249 -20.58 -1.39 4.65
N ALA A 250 -20.17 -0.14 4.90
CA ALA A 250 -19.04 0.50 4.22
C ALA A 250 -17.71 -0.19 4.57
N PHE A 251 -17.52 -0.62 5.82
CA PHE A 251 -16.36 -1.43 6.21
C PHE A 251 -16.29 -2.72 5.39
N LEU A 252 -17.38 -3.51 5.36
CA LEU A 252 -17.38 -4.79 4.65
C LEU A 252 -17.20 -4.61 3.14
N THR A 253 -17.92 -3.68 2.50
CA THR A 253 -17.80 -3.46 1.06
C THR A 253 -16.43 -2.95 0.62
N THR A 254 -15.68 -2.30 1.51
CA THR A 254 -14.36 -1.75 1.17
C THR A 254 -13.21 -2.67 1.61
N ARG A 255 -13.29 -3.33 2.77
CA ARG A 255 -12.19 -4.11 3.38
C ARG A 255 -12.40 -5.63 3.40
N PHE A 256 -13.61 -6.15 3.19
CA PHE A 256 -13.86 -7.59 3.21
C PHE A 256 -13.86 -8.21 1.80
N VAL A 257 -13.11 -9.29 1.62
CA VAL A 257 -13.06 -10.05 0.36
C VAL A 257 -13.98 -11.27 0.46
N TRP A 258 -15.13 -11.18 -0.20
CA TRP A 258 -16.10 -12.27 -0.32
C TRP A 258 -15.45 -13.54 -0.90
N GLY A 259 -15.89 -14.72 -0.44
CA GLY A 259 -15.39 -16.02 -0.91
C GLY A 259 -14.05 -16.49 -0.32
N ARG A 260 -13.27 -15.66 0.41
CA ARG A 260 -12.08 -16.12 1.14
C ARG A 260 -12.42 -16.84 2.46
N HIS A 261 -13.57 -16.56 3.07
CA HIS A 261 -13.97 -17.12 4.37
C HIS A 261 -15.36 -17.79 4.29
N ASN A 262 -15.40 -19.12 4.40
CA ASN A 262 -16.59 -19.96 4.11
C ASN A 262 -17.76 -19.88 5.13
N HIS A 263 -17.74 -18.95 6.08
CA HIS A 263 -18.68 -18.94 7.22
C HIS A 263 -19.89 -18.02 7.03
N PHE A 264 -19.93 -17.20 5.98
CA PHE A 264 -20.90 -16.11 5.85
C PHE A 264 -21.46 -15.98 4.44
N ASN A 265 -22.76 -15.72 4.35
CA ASN A 265 -23.49 -15.59 3.09
C ASN A 265 -23.63 -14.12 2.69
N GLU A 266 -22.96 -13.73 1.61
CA GLU A 266 -23.02 -12.38 1.01
C GLU A 266 -24.46 -11.91 0.79
N HIS A 267 -25.35 -12.81 0.35
CA HIS A 267 -26.74 -12.48 0.06
C HIS A 267 -27.53 -12.04 1.30
N GLU A 268 -27.18 -12.51 2.51
CA GLU A 268 -27.85 -12.07 3.74
C GLU A 268 -27.51 -10.60 4.07
N VAL A 269 -26.27 -10.19 3.82
CA VAL A 269 -25.80 -8.82 4.08
C VAL A 269 -26.42 -7.82 3.10
N TYR A 270 -26.43 -8.16 1.82
CA TYR A 270 -27.13 -7.34 0.83
C TYR A 270 -28.64 -7.35 1.04
N TYR A 271 -29.26 -8.45 1.50
CA TYR A 271 -30.68 -8.45 1.87
C TYR A 271 -31.00 -7.46 3.00
N ILE A 272 -30.13 -7.37 4.01
CA ILE A 272 -30.26 -6.39 5.11
C ILE A 272 -30.21 -4.95 4.55
N LEU A 273 -29.25 -4.62 3.67
CA LEU A 273 -29.24 -3.32 3.02
C LEU A 273 -30.52 -3.09 2.19
N GLN A 274 -30.94 -4.05 1.37
CA GLN A 274 -32.13 -3.95 0.52
C GLN A 274 -33.42 -3.71 1.32
N LYS A 275 -33.54 -4.31 2.52
CA LYS A 275 -34.66 -4.10 3.44
C LYS A 275 -34.72 -2.67 3.99
N HIS A 276 -33.57 -2.08 4.34
CA HIS A 276 -33.53 -0.79 5.05
C HIS A 276 -33.27 0.44 4.14
N ARG A 277 -32.62 0.29 2.98
CA ARG A 277 -32.09 1.40 2.16
C ARG A 277 -33.06 2.55 1.87
N ARG A 278 -34.34 2.26 1.60
CA ARG A 278 -35.37 3.28 1.31
C ARG A 278 -35.70 4.07 2.56
N SER A 279 -35.95 3.39 3.68
CA SER A 279 -36.28 4.02 4.95
C SER A 279 -35.08 4.75 5.57
N ILE A 280 -33.84 4.31 5.31
CA ILE A 280 -32.64 5.08 5.64
C ILE A 280 -32.61 6.37 4.81
N ALA A 281 -32.84 6.30 3.50
CA ALA A 281 -32.89 7.50 2.66
C ALA A 281 -34.01 8.46 3.11
N GLU A 282 -35.21 7.97 3.41
CA GLU A 282 -36.32 8.75 3.98
C GLU A 282 -35.91 9.45 5.28
N TRP A 283 -35.28 8.72 6.20
CA TRP A 283 -34.74 9.26 7.46
C TRP A 283 -33.72 10.37 7.19
N MET A 284 -32.78 10.17 6.27
CA MET A 284 -31.76 11.18 5.95
C MET A 284 -32.30 12.43 5.23
N TYR A 285 -33.50 12.35 4.63
CA TYR A 285 -34.23 13.52 4.10
C TYR A 285 -35.18 14.17 5.14
N SER A 286 -35.39 13.54 6.30
CA SER A 286 -36.23 14.06 7.39
C SER A 286 -35.46 14.62 8.59
N HIS A 287 -34.13 14.51 8.61
CA HIS A 287 -33.25 14.94 9.71
C HIS A 287 -32.36 16.11 9.31
N THR A 288 -31.67 16.70 10.30
CA THR A 288 -30.83 17.88 10.10
C THR A 288 -29.55 17.56 9.33
N SER A 289 -28.99 18.56 8.65
CA SER A 289 -27.69 18.45 7.98
C SER A 289 -26.53 18.12 8.93
N GLU A 290 -26.67 18.43 10.23
CA GLU A 290 -25.68 18.12 11.26
C GLU A 290 -25.71 16.62 11.60
N GLU A 291 -26.88 16.05 11.88
CA GLU A 291 -27.05 14.60 12.14
C GLU A 291 -26.62 13.75 10.94
N VAL A 292 -27.01 14.16 9.73
CA VAL A 292 -26.57 13.53 8.47
C VAL A 292 -25.05 13.63 8.31
N GLY A 293 -24.45 14.78 8.64
CA GLY A 293 -23.01 14.97 8.62
C GLY A 293 -22.27 14.08 9.63
N MET A 294 -22.79 13.95 10.86
CA MET A 294 -22.23 13.04 11.88
C MET A 294 -22.21 11.59 11.39
N VAL A 295 -23.31 11.12 10.80
CA VAL A 295 -23.40 9.79 10.19
C VAL A 295 -22.35 9.64 9.08
N MET A 296 -22.34 10.53 8.09
CA MET A 296 -21.47 10.37 6.93
C MET A 296 -19.97 10.51 7.26
N ASN A 297 -19.60 11.40 8.17
CA ASN A 297 -18.22 11.48 8.68
C ASN A 297 -17.82 10.17 9.40
N SER A 298 -18.73 9.55 10.18
CA SER A 298 -18.48 8.24 10.81
C SER A 298 -18.28 7.12 9.78
N VAL A 299 -19.08 7.11 8.71
CA VAL A 299 -18.97 6.13 7.61
C VAL A 299 -17.62 6.25 6.91
N VAL A 300 -17.17 7.48 6.59
CA VAL A 300 -15.86 7.69 5.98
C VAL A 300 -14.74 7.25 6.92
N ARG A 301 -14.73 7.66 8.20
CA ARG A 301 -13.70 7.27 9.19
C ARG A 301 -13.51 5.75 9.26
N VAL A 302 -14.60 5.01 9.37
CA VAL A 302 -14.57 3.54 9.51
C VAL A 302 -14.16 2.85 8.20
N ALA A 303 -14.61 3.32 7.04
CA ALA A 303 -14.25 2.73 5.75
C ALA A 303 -12.77 2.96 5.38
N THR A 304 -12.28 4.19 5.56
CA THR A 304 -10.85 4.50 5.37
C THR A 304 -9.97 3.91 6.47
N GLY A 305 -10.54 3.64 7.65
CA GLY A 305 -9.83 3.28 8.87
C GLY A 305 -8.92 4.40 9.36
N SER A 306 -9.42 5.64 9.31
CA SER A 306 -8.70 6.83 9.79
C SER A 306 -9.07 7.23 11.22
N GLY A 307 -9.88 6.43 11.91
CA GLY A 307 -10.35 6.67 13.28
C GLY A 307 -11.58 5.85 13.62
N LEU A 308 -12.06 6.00 14.87
CA LEU A 308 -13.20 5.26 15.40
C LEU A 308 -14.54 5.74 14.81
N ARG A 309 -15.58 4.92 14.99
CA ARG A 309 -16.96 5.27 14.57
C ARG A 309 -17.43 6.51 15.32
N VAL A 310 -17.31 6.50 16.65
CA VAL A 310 -17.63 7.63 17.52
C VAL A 310 -16.31 8.28 17.96
N ASP A 311 -16.02 9.44 17.39
CA ASP A 311 -14.85 10.24 17.71
C ASP A 311 -15.30 11.71 17.86
N LEU A 312 -15.01 12.29 19.03
CA LEU A 312 -15.39 13.65 19.41
C LEU A 312 -14.31 14.69 19.05
N GLU A 313 -13.07 14.26 18.77
CA GLU A 313 -11.95 15.13 18.40
C GLU A 313 -11.76 15.20 16.87
N ALA A 314 -12.34 14.26 16.12
CA ALA A 314 -12.29 14.23 14.67
C ALA A 314 -12.90 15.48 13.99
N THR A 315 -12.25 15.93 12.93
CA THR A 315 -12.74 17.00 12.05
C THR A 315 -14.04 16.59 11.34
N ASN A 316 -15.15 17.27 11.66
CA ASN A 316 -16.41 17.10 10.95
C ASN A 316 -16.43 17.95 9.66
N TYR A 317 -16.66 17.30 8.52
CA TYR A 317 -16.92 17.97 7.25
C TYR A 317 -18.43 18.18 7.06
N PRO A 318 -18.86 19.27 6.39
CA PRO A 318 -20.24 19.44 5.96
C PRO A 318 -20.56 18.50 4.78
N TRP A 319 -21.84 18.17 4.62
CA TRP A 319 -22.37 17.25 3.61
C TRP A 319 -23.60 17.83 2.92
N GLY A 320 -23.83 17.45 1.67
CA GLY A 320 -25.01 17.83 0.89
C GLY A 320 -25.49 16.70 -0.03
N TYR A 321 -26.62 16.92 -0.69
CA TYR A 321 -27.22 15.95 -1.61
C TYR A 321 -26.67 16.11 -3.03
N VAL A 322 -26.47 15.02 -3.78
CA VAL A 322 -26.06 15.12 -5.19
C VAL A 322 -27.25 15.59 -6.04
N ALA A 323 -27.08 16.72 -6.74
CA ALA A 323 -28.09 17.31 -7.60
C ALA A 323 -28.21 16.53 -8.93
N GLY A 324 -29.45 16.32 -9.40
CA GLY A 324 -29.75 15.61 -10.64
C GLY A 324 -30.90 14.61 -10.53
N ARG A 325 -31.30 14.05 -11.68
CA ARG A 325 -32.27 12.95 -11.76
C ARG A 325 -31.62 11.63 -11.37
N ASP A 326 -32.40 10.71 -10.79
CA ASP A 326 -31.94 9.42 -10.28
C ASP A 326 -30.82 9.50 -9.20
N CYS A 327 -30.58 10.69 -8.63
CA CYS A 327 -29.58 10.94 -7.58
C CYS A 327 -30.11 10.70 -6.15
N THR A 328 -31.31 10.15 -6.01
CA THR A 328 -31.94 9.89 -4.71
C THR A 328 -31.07 8.99 -3.82
N GLY A 329 -30.84 9.39 -2.57
CA GLY A 329 -29.99 8.67 -1.61
C GLY A 329 -28.48 8.75 -1.89
N ARG A 330 -28.02 9.69 -2.73
CA ARG A 330 -26.60 10.03 -2.90
C ARG A 330 -26.24 11.30 -2.13
N PHE A 331 -25.14 11.23 -1.42
CA PHE A 331 -24.63 12.30 -0.55
C PHE A 331 -23.17 12.55 -0.88
N MET A 332 -22.76 13.81 -0.89
CA MET A 332 -21.39 14.23 -1.19
C MET A 332 -20.90 15.16 -0.08
N ARG A 333 -19.59 15.15 0.19
CA ARG A 333 -18.97 16.19 1.04
C ARG A 333 -19.24 17.57 0.42
N ALA A 334 -19.27 18.63 1.22
CA ALA A 334 -19.58 19.99 0.75
C ALA A 334 -18.37 20.92 0.86
N ASP A 335 -17.54 20.99 -0.19
CA ASP A 335 -16.44 21.96 -0.22
C ASP A 335 -16.94 23.35 -0.72
N ALA A 336 -16.29 24.43 -0.28
CA ALA A 336 -16.80 25.81 -0.43
C ALA A 336 -16.94 26.29 -1.90
N GLU A 337 -16.22 25.68 -2.83
CA GLU A 337 -16.32 25.95 -4.27
C GLU A 337 -17.54 25.29 -4.91
N CYS A 338 -17.94 24.12 -4.40
CA CYS A 338 -19.04 23.32 -4.94
C CYS A 338 -20.42 23.89 -4.57
N MET A 339 -20.52 24.60 -3.44
CA MET A 339 -21.71 25.33 -2.99
C MET A 339 -22.10 26.51 -3.90
N ASN A 340 -21.19 27.05 -4.70
CA ASN A 340 -21.37 28.32 -5.44
C ASN A 340 -21.68 28.15 -6.95
N ARG A 341 -21.89 26.91 -7.44
CA ARG A 341 -22.13 26.65 -8.87
C ARG A 341 -23.60 26.85 -9.24
N LYS A 342 -23.87 27.72 -10.22
CA LYS A 342 -25.23 28.05 -10.71
C LYS A 342 -26.10 26.85 -11.13
N GLY A 343 -25.49 25.73 -11.55
CA GLY A 343 -26.22 24.51 -11.93
C GLY A 343 -26.80 23.70 -10.76
N ALA A 344 -26.41 23.99 -9.51
CA ALA A 344 -26.89 23.26 -8.34
C ALA A 344 -28.38 23.55 -8.01
N GLU A 345 -28.86 24.76 -8.34
CA GLU A 345 -30.26 25.18 -8.15
C GLU A 345 -31.20 24.44 -9.13
N GLU A 346 -30.86 24.37 -10.42
CA GLU A 346 -31.66 23.68 -11.44
C GLU A 346 -31.74 22.16 -11.16
N GLY A 347 -30.64 21.56 -10.71
CA GLY A 347 -30.59 20.14 -10.32
C GLY A 347 -31.33 19.81 -9.02
N LYS A 348 -31.60 20.82 -8.16
CA LYS A 348 -32.34 20.66 -6.90
C LYS A 348 -33.82 20.40 -7.13
N GLU A 349 -34.47 21.15 -8.04
CA GLU A 349 -35.87 20.96 -8.40
C GLU A 349 -36.10 19.54 -8.93
N ALA A 350 -35.23 19.06 -9.84
CA ALA A 350 -35.28 17.72 -10.39
C ALA A 350 -35.09 16.61 -9.33
N LEU A 351 -34.13 16.77 -8.41
CA LEU A 351 -33.92 15.85 -7.29
C LEU A 351 -35.15 15.80 -6.37
N LEU A 352 -35.74 16.95 -6.02
CA LEU A 352 -36.93 17.02 -5.18
C LEU A 352 -38.16 16.39 -5.86
N GLU A 353 -38.30 16.52 -7.19
CA GLU A 353 -39.34 15.83 -7.94
C GLU A 353 -39.16 14.31 -7.90
N ASP A 354 -37.93 13.80 -8.05
CA ASP A 354 -37.65 12.37 -8.01
C ASP A 354 -37.74 11.78 -6.59
N ILE A 355 -37.34 12.51 -5.55
CA ILE A 355 -37.59 12.14 -4.15
C ILE A 355 -39.11 11.97 -3.92
N ARG A 356 -39.94 12.91 -4.37
CA ARG A 356 -41.41 12.84 -4.25
C ARG A 356 -42.02 11.63 -4.98
N LYS A 357 -41.41 11.16 -6.07
CA LYS A 357 -41.83 9.95 -6.81
C LYS A 357 -41.36 8.65 -6.14
N THR A 358 -40.11 8.62 -5.67
CA THR A 358 -39.44 7.40 -5.19
C THR A 358 -39.72 7.09 -3.72
N LEU A 359 -39.93 8.13 -2.90
CA LEU A 359 -40.11 8.07 -1.44
C LEU A 359 -41.45 8.71 -1.04
N PRO A 360 -42.60 8.08 -1.36
CA PRO A 360 -43.93 8.65 -1.12
C PRO A 360 -44.29 8.82 0.37
N GLY A 361 -43.51 8.23 1.29
CA GLY A 361 -43.66 8.44 2.73
C GLY A 361 -43.23 9.83 3.21
N LEU A 362 -42.47 10.58 2.39
CA LEU A 362 -41.91 11.88 2.74
C LEU A 362 -42.94 13.02 2.65
N GLN A 363 -43.92 13.06 3.57
CA GLN A 363 -44.92 14.13 3.62
C GLN A 363 -44.32 15.47 4.08
N ARG A 364 -43.75 16.23 3.12
CA ARG A 364 -43.27 17.62 3.26
C ARG A 364 -42.30 17.85 4.44
N SER A 365 -41.15 17.17 4.41
CA SER A 365 -40.00 17.55 5.25
C SER A 365 -39.43 18.90 4.79
N SER A 366 -39.38 19.90 5.68
CA SER A 366 -38.70 21.18 5.42
C SER A 366 -37.16 21.06 5.39
N TYR A 367 -36.60 19.97 5.91
CA TYR A 367 -35.14 19.79 6.00
C TYR A 367 -34.51 19.45 4.64
N CYS A 368 -35.22 18.74 3.77
CA CYS A 368 -34.74 18.45 2.41
C CYS A 368 -34.60 19.70 1.53
N GLU A 369 -35.29 20.80 1.88
CA GLU A 369 -35.18 22.09 1.19
C GLU A 369 -34.04 22.96 1.76
N GLN A 370 -33.61 22.71 3.00
CA GLN A 370 -32.58 23.48 3.73
C GLN A 370 -31.15 22.96 3.52
N THR A 371 -30.98 21.64 3.36
CA THR A 371 -29.66 21.02 3.12
C THR A 371 -29.13 21.41 1.72
N PRO A 372 -27.83 21.73 1.56
CA PRO A 372 -27.28 22.13 0.27
C PRO A 372 -27.33 20.98 -0.75
N THR A 373 -27.66 21.32 -1.99
CA THR A 373 -27.51 20.45 -3.15
C THR A 373 -26.20 20.76 -3.86
N ILE A 374 -25.50 19.72 -4.30
CA ILE A 374 -24.14 19.79 -4.83
C ILE A 374 -24.13 19.13 -6.21
N GLN A 375 -23.58 19.81 -7.21
CA GLN A 375 -23.40 19.23 -8.53
C GLN A 375 -22.28 18.19 -8.48
N SER A 376 -22.54 16.97 -8.98
CA SER A 376 -21.52 15.90 -9.04
C SER A 376 -20.25 16.41 -9.73
N GLY A 377 -19.10 16.29 -9.05
CA GLY A 377 -17.81 16.82 -9.48
C GLY A 377 -16.69 15.79 -9.34
N LEU A 378 -15.64 15.93 -10.15
CA LEU A 378 -14.56 14.94 -10.28
C LEU A 378 -13.68 14.70 -9.03
N HIS A 379 -13.82 15.47 -7.95
CA HIS A 379 -12.76 15.58 -6.93
C HIS A 379 -13.14 15.15 -5.49
N GLU A 380 -14.37 14.68 -5.24
CA GLU A 380 -14.87 14.51 -3.86
C GLU A 380 -15.36 13.09 -3.51
N VAL A 381 -15.77 12.92 -2.25
CA VAL A 381 -16.27 11.68 -1.66
C VAL A 381 -17.79 11.63 -1.80
N GLU A 382 -18.31 10.65 -2.55
CA GLU A 382 -19.74 10.38 -2.69
C GLU A 382 -20.10 9.07 -1.98
N ILE A 383 -21.17 9.09 -1.19
CA ILE A 383 -21.78 7.92 -0.54
C ILE A 383 -23.18 7.73 -1.12
N SER A 384 -23.42 6.55 -1.71
CA SER A 384 -24.76 6.15 -2.16
C SER A 384 -25.35 5.14 -1.18
N VAL A 385 -26.39 5.56 -0.45
CA VAL A 385 -27.11 4.72 0.55
C VAL A 385 -27.86 3.57 -0.12
N HIS A 386 -28.32 3.75 -1.37
CA HIS A 386 -29.10 2.74 -2.08
C HIS A 386 -28.30 1.51 -2.55
N SER A 387 -26.99 1.69 -2.76
CA SER A 387 -26.01 0.64 -3.09
C SER A 387 -25.08 0.33 -1.92
N GLY A 388 -25.04 1.20 -0.90
CA GLY A 388 -24.05 1.17 0.18
C GLY A 388 -22.61 1.39 -0.31
N SER A 389 -22.44 1.95 -1.52
CA SER A 389 -21.13 2.13 -2.14
C SER A 389 -20.52 3.49 -1.77
N LEU A 390 -19.27 3.44 -1.30
CA LEU A 390 -18.39 4.59 -1.15
C LEU A 390 -17.58 4.77 -2.44
N THR A 391 -17.76 5.90 -3.11
CA THR A 391 -17.07 6.27 -4.35
C THR A 391 -16.22 7.52 -4.12
N PHE A 392 -14.93 7.44 -4.45
CA PHE A 392 -14.02 8.58 -4.44
C PHE A 392 -13.81 9.02 -5.90
N LYS A 393 -13.95 10.31 -6.21
CA LYS A 393 -13.81 10.84 -7.59
C LYS A 393 -14.68 10.08 -8.62
N ALA A 394 -15.92 9.73 -8.26
CA ALA A 394 -16.86 8.90 -9.05
C ALA A 394 -16.37 7.49 -9.46
N ALA A 395 -15.20 7.05 -8.98
CA ALA A 395 -14.69 5.70 -9.21
C ALA A 395 -15.08 4.75 -8.06
N PHE A 396 -15.49 3.53 -8.41
CA PHE A 396 -15.72 2.46 -7.44
C PHE A 396 -14.40 2.06 -6.77
N LEU A 397 -14.39 2.07 -5.44
CA LEU A 397 -13.29 1.46 -4.69
C LEU A 397 -13.25 -0.05 -4.93
N LYS A 398 -12.05 -0.54 -5.19
CA LYS A 398 -11.74 -1.97 -5.32
C LYS A 398 -10.45 -2.25 -4.56
N ALA A 399 -10.28 -3.48 -4.05
CA ALA A 399 -8.97 -3.94 -3.63
C ALA A 399 -7.97 -3.84 -4.80
N ILE A 400 -6.69 -3.58 -4.50
CA ILE A 400 -5.65 -3.56 -5.55
C ILE A 400 -5.68 -4.91 -6.30
N PRO A 401 -5.73 -4.91 -7.66
CA PRO A 401 -5.65 -6.14 -8.44
C PRO A 401 -4.43 -6.97 -8.08
N GLN A 402 -4.58 -8.29 -7.96
CA GLN A 402 -3.52 -9.17 -7.45
C GLN A 402 -2.22 -9.03 -8.26
N GLU A 403 -2.31 -8.86 -9.59
CA GLU A 403 -1.16 -8.62 -10.48
C GLU A 403 -0.30 -7.39 -10.08
N ILE A 404 -0.95 -6.35 -9.54
CA ILE A 404 -0.29 -5.13 -9.05
C ILE A 404 0.22 -5.33 -7.62
N ALA A 405 -0.59 -5.94 -6.74
CA ALA A 405 -0.21 -6.21 -5.35
C ALA A 405 0.98 -7.18 -5.23
N THR A 406 1.12 -8.12 -6.17
CA THR A 406 2.26 -9.05 -6.24
C THR A 406 3.51 -8.48 -6.91
N ASN A 407 3.44 -7.30 -7.53
CA ASN A 407 4.55 -6.74 -8.30
C ASN A 407 5.72 -6.33 -7.40
N ASP A 408 6.94 -6.71 -7.79
CA ASP A 408 8.16 -6.47 -6.99
C ASP A 408 8.38 -4.99 -6.64
N ASP A 409 8.04 -4.04 -7.51
CA ASP A 409 8.24 -2.59 -7.25
C ASP A 409 7.26 -2.05 -6.20
N VAL A 410 6.00 -2.49 -6.30
CA VAL A 410 4.93 -2.16 -5.35
C VAL A 410 5.29 -2.75 -3.99
N ARG A 411 5.74 -4.00 -3.97
CA ARG A 411 6.22 -4.66 -2.75
C ARG A 411 7.48 -4.02 -2.20
N GLU A 412 8.46 -3.65 -3.02
CA GLU A 412 9.70 -3.03 -2.55
C GLU A 412 9.42 -1.71 -1.82
N LEU A 413 8.65 -0.80 -2.43
CA LEU A 413 8.31 0.47 -1.81
C LEU A 413 7.38 0.28 -0.60
N PHE A 414 6.28 -0.44 -0.77
CA PHE A 414 5.25 -0.54 0.25
C PHE A 414 5.64 -1.51 1.37
N ASP A 415 6.29 -2.66 1.15
CA ASP A 415 6.80 -3.48 2.26
C ASP A 415 7.91 -2.73 3.04
N GLN A 416 8.73 -1.85 2.41
CA GLN A 416 9.69 -1.01 3.15
C GLN A 416 9.03 0.07 4.02
N GLN A 417 8.01 0.76 3.49
CA GLN A 417 7.27 1.76 4.28
C GLN A 417 6.36 1.11 5.34
N LEU A 418 5.74 -0.04 5.01
CA LEU A 418 4.73 -0.74 5.82
C LEU A 418 5.30 -1.87 6.67
N ARG A 419 6.60 -2.19 6.60
CA ARG A 419 7.31 -2.87 7.71
C ARG A 419 7.11 -2.16 9.06
N LYS A 420 6.67 -0.90 9.05
CA LYS A 420 6.36 -0.04 10.20
C LYS A 420 4.86 0.18 10.45
N THR A 421 3.94 -0.43 9.67
CA THR A 421 2.46 -0.31 9.82
C THR A 421 1.69 -1.60 9.48
N ARG A 422 2.36 -2.66 9.02
CA ARG A 422 1.88 -4.02 8.66
C ARG A 422 0.55 -4.11 7.90
N VAL A 423 0.22 -3.12 7.06
CA VAL A 423 -0.85 -3.25 6.06
C VAL A 423 -0.32 -4.08 4.88
N ASN A 424 -0.99 -5.18 4.57
CA ASN A 424 -0.67 -5.99 3.39
C ASN A 424 -1.05 -5.22 2.11
N PRO A 425 -0.20 -5.13 1.06
CA PRO A 425 -0.58 -4.54 -0.23
C PRO A 425 -1.88 -5.10 -0.83
N GLU A 426 -2.21 -6.37 -0.59
CA GLU A 426 -3.50 -6.97 -1.01
C GLU A 426 -4.73 -6.37 -0.29
N ALA A 427 -4.56 -5.80 0.91
CA ALA A 427 -5.62 -5.19 1.69
C ALA A 427 -5.80 -3.69 1.41
N MET A 428 -4.93 -3.11 0.58
CA MET A 428 -5.10 -1.73 0.13
C MET A 428 -6.25 -1.61 -0.85
N GLN A 429 -6.92 -0.48 -0.78
CA GLN A 429 -7.97 -0.09 -1.73
C GLN A 429 -7.42 0.92 -2.72
N CYS A 430 -7.95 0.85 -3.93
CA CYS A 430 -7.69 1.81 -4.97
C CYS A 430 -8.97 2.23 -5.69
N ALA A 431 -8.98 3.47 -6.16
CA ALA A 431 -9.91 3.98 -7.15
C ALA A 431 -9.27 3.85 -8.54
N VAL A 432 -9.99 3.34 -9.54
CA VAL A 432 -9.50 3.37 -10.93
C VAL A 432 -9.67 4.79 -11.46
N VAL A 433 -8.56 5.45 -11.82
CA VAL A 433 -8.53 6.80 -12.39
C VAL A 433 -8.76 6.72 -13.90
N GLU A 434 -8.07 5.79 -14.56
CA GLU A 434 -8.13 5.61 -16.02
C GLU A 434 -7.84 4.14 -16.36
N GLU A 435 -8.60 3.55 -17.28
CA GLU A 435 -8.31 2.23 -17.83
C GLU A 435 -8.26 2.31 -19.36
N ALA A 436 -7.03 2.22 -19.90
CA ALA A 436 -6.72 2.23 -21.31
C ALA A 436 -6.19 0.85 -21.76
N SER A 437 -6.15 0.60 -23.07
CA SER A 437 -5.76 -0.71 -23.64
C SER A 437 -4.41 -1.24 -23.16
N ASN A 438 -3.47 -0.34 -22.85
CA ASN A 438 -2.10 -0.67 -22.44
C ASN A 438 -1.78 -0.32 -20.97
N ARG A 439 -2.60 0.50 -20.31
CA ARG A 439 -2.33 1.12 -19.00
C ARG A 439 -3.58 1.09 -18.12
N LEU A 440 -3.43 0.60 -16.90
CA LEU A 440 -4.37 0.83 -15.80
C LEU A 440 -3.75 1.85 -14.84
N TRP A 441 -4.41 2.99 -14.64
CA TRP A 441 -4.05 3.98 -13.63
C TRP A 441 -5.00 3.84 -12.44
N ILE A 442 -4.44 3.52 -11.27
CA ILE A 442 -5.16 3.48 -10.00
C ILE A 442 -4.62 4.52 -9.01
N GLN A 443 -5.49 5.11 -8.20
CA GLN A 443 -5.15 5.96 -7.06
C GLN A 443 -5.30 5.15 -5.77
N LEU A 444 -4.31 5.16 -4.88
CA LEU A 444 -4.40 4.53 -3.57
C LEU A 444 -5.17 5.41 -2.58
N VAL A 445 -6.15 4.83 -1.89
CA VAL A 445 -6.98 5.54 -0.90
C VAL A 445 -6.14 5.85 0.34
N GLY A 446 -6.21 7.09 0.84
CA GLY A 446 -5.55 7.50 2.09
C GLY A 446 -4.02 7.63 2.05
N LEU A 447 -3.36 7.26 0.95
CA LEU A 447 -1.89 7.29 0.84
C LEU A 447 -1.34 8.41 -0.07
N GLU A 448 -2.17 9.09 -0.88
CA GLU A 448 -1.73 10.08 -1.88
C GLU A 448 -0.65 9.58 -2.87
N HIS A 449 -0.66 8.27 -3.13
CA HIS A 449 0.14 7.62 -4.16
C HIS A 449 -0.77 7.15 -5.29
N ASP A 450 -0.28 7.24 -6.52
CA ASP A 450 -0.91 6.69 -7.71
C ASP A 450 -0.02 5.58 -8.29
N ILE A 451 -0.61 4.57 -8.91
CA ILE A 451 0.11 3.50 -9.61
C ILE A 451 -0.37 3.45 -11.06
N GLN A 452 0.55 3.58 -12.00
CA GLN A 452 0.32 3.33 -13.42
C GLN A 452 0.90 1.96 -13.79
N PHE A 453 0.03 0.97 -13.95
CA PHE A 453 0.37 -0.39 -14.33
C PHE A 453 0.24 -0.58 -15.84
N TRP A 454 1.37 -0.83 -16.50
CA TRP A 454 1.42 -1.17 -17.91
C TRP A 454 1.22 -2.66 -18.09
N ARG A 455 0.19 -3.05 -18.86
CA ARG A 455 -0.22 -4.46 -19.09
C ARG A 455 0.47 -5.12 -20.28
N THR A 456 1.12 -4.31 -21.13
CA THR A 456 1.71 -4.72 -22.40
C THR A 456 3.20 -4.40 -22.43
N MET A 457 4.00 -5.24 -23.11
CA MET A 457 5.37 -4.89 -23.45
C MET A 457 5.45 -3.57 -24.23
N ASP A 458 6.56 -2.87 -24.06
CA ASP A 458 6.88 -1.68 -24.85
C ASP A 458 7.22 -2.12 -26.28
N SER A 459 6.52 -1.57 -27.27
CA SER A 459 6.75 -1.87 -28.69
C SER A 459 7.87 -1.03 -29.31
N ARG A 460 8.41 -0.06 -28.56
CA ARG A 460 9.51 0.79 -29.03
C ARG A 460 10.83 0.06 -28.81
N VAL A 461 11.67 0.10 -29.84
CA VAL A 461 13.02 -0.45 -29.82
C VAL A 461 13.99 0.66 -29.43
N PRO A 462 14.87 0.47 -28.42
CA PRO A 462 15.94 1.43 -28.17
C PRO A 462 16.95 1.36 -29.32
N ILE A 463 17.18 2.48 -30.00
CA ILE A 463 18.14 2.62 -31.10
C ILE A 463 19.27 3.54 -30.62
N PRO A 464 20.55 3.33 -31.01
CA PRO A 464 21.62 4.29 -30.76
C PRO A 464 21.27 5.69 -31.30
N SER A 465 21.52 6.73 -30.51
CA SER A 465 21.20 8.12 -30.84
C SER A 465 22.10 8.72 -31.93
N ASP A 466 23.34 8.26 -31.99
CA ASP A 466 24.42 8.87 -32.74
C ASP A 466 25.02 7.89 -33.75
N SER A 467 25.80 8.40 -34.70
CA SER A 467 26.66 7.55 -35.53
C SER A 467 27.64 6.77 -34.63
N MET A 468 28.05 5.60 -35.08
CA MET A 468 28.91 4.69 -34.30
C MET A 468 29.92 3.99 -35.22
N ARG A 469 31.07 3.63 -34.63
CA ARG A 469 32.16 2.86 -35.26
C ARG A 469 32.13 1.40 -34.80
N PHE A 470 32.67 0.44 -35.56
CA PHE A 470 32.67 -0.98 -35.19
C PHE A 470 33.87 -1.37 -34.32
N TYR A 471 33.61 -2.02 -33.19
CA TYR A 471 34.66 -2.65 -32.37
C TYR A 471 34.87 -4.13 -32.79
N PRO A 472 36.11 -4.60 -33.00
CA PRO A 472 37.39 -3.93 -32.76
C PRO A 472 38.00 -3.23 -34.00
N ASP A 473 37.36 -3.34 -35.17
CA ASP A 473 38.00 -3.04 -36.46
C ASP A 473 38.30 -1.55 -36.66
N ASP A 474 37.45 -0.65 -36.14
CA ASP A 474 37.58 0.81 -36.23
C ASP A 474 38.26 1.44 -34.99
N CYS A 475 38.94 0.65 -34.16
CA CYS A 475 39.66 1.15 -32.97
C CYS A 475 40.88 2.01 -33.33
N GLU A 476 40.86 3.27 -32.89
CA GLU A 476 41.97 4.19 -33.06
C GLU A 476 43.16 3.90 -32.12
N PHE A 477 44.33 4.50 -32.38
CA PHE A 477 45.52 4.31 -31.53
C PHE A 477 45.26 4.64 -30.05
N THR A 478 44.47 5.68 -29.78
CA THR A 478 44.09 6.15 -28.44
C THR A 478 43.15 5.18 -27.70
N GLU A 479 42.54 4.23 -28.41
CA GLU A 479 41.51 3.31 -27.93
C GLU A 479 42.03 1.88 -27.73
N LYS A 480 43.27 1.58 -28.14
CA LYS A 480 43.85 0.23 -28.08
C LYS A 480 43.97 -0.38 -26.68
N TRP A 481 43.87 0.44 -25.63
CA TRP A 481 43.83 -0.02 -24.23
C TRP A 481 42.53 -0.76 -23.88
N ILE A 482 41.45 -0.58 -24.65
CA ILE A 482 40.16 -1.26 -24.44
C ILE A 482 40.31 -2.77 -24.66
N ALA A 483 41.07 -3.18 -25.68
CA ALA A 483 41.13 -4.59 -26.10
C ALA A 483 41.74 -5.54 -25.05
N PRO A 484 42.87 -5.24 -24.38
CA PRO A 484 43.38 -6.05 -23.26
C PRO A 484 42.37 -6.31 -22.14
N ILE A 485 41.48 -5.34 -21.87
CA ILE A 485 40.50 -5.41 -20.77
C ILE A 485 39.22 -6.11 -21.25
N PHE A 486 38.66 -5.71 -22.39
CA PHE A 486 37.31 -6.10 -22.80
C PHE A 486 37.25 -7.39 -23.65
N GLU A 487 38.31 -7.74 -24.39
CA GLU A 487 38.25 -8.83 -25.38
C GLU A 487 37.92 -10.21 -24.77
N LEU A 488 38.33 -10.46 -23.52
CA LEU A 488 37.97 -11.67 -22.77
C LEU A 488 36.44 -11.80 -22.61
N TYR A 489 35.79 -10.73 -22.16
CA TYR A 489 34.35 -10.68 -21.93
C TYR A 489 33.56 -10.66 -23.24
N ARG A 490 34.10 -10.01 -24.30
CA ARG A 490 33.52 -10.06 -25.64
C ARG A 490 33.37 -11.49 -26.13
N ARG A 491 34.44 -12.29 -26.02
CA ARG A 491 34.43 -13.71 -26.44
C ARG A 491 33.51 -14.57 -25.57
N ALA A 492 33.47 -14.33 -24.25
CA ALA A 492 32.67 -15.12 -23.33
C ALA A 492 31.15 -14.91 -23.47
N PHE A 493 30.72 -13.67 -23.70
CA PHE A 493 29.30 -13.28 -23.65
C PHE A 493 28.68 -12.98 -25.01
N PHE A 494 29.44 -12.43 -25.96
CA PHE A 494 28.89 -11.88 -27.22
C PHE A 494 29.25 -12.71 -28.48
N GLN A 495 30.06 -13.76 -28.36
CA GLN A 495 30.41 -14.70 -29.45
C GLN A 495 29.77 -16.09 -29.24
N ARG A 496 28.43 -16.16 -29.13
CA ARG A 496 27.70 -17.41 -28.88
C ARG A 496 26.91 -17.92 -30.09
N SER A 497 27.01 -19.23 -30.33
CA SER A 497 26.20 -20.14 -31.18
C SER A 497 25.74 -19.72 -32.59
N PHE A 498 25.93 -20.62 -33.56
CA PHE A 498 25.46 -20.58 -34.96
C PHE A 498 23.96 -20.29 -35.19
N PHE A 499 23.12 -20.31 -34.16
CA PHE A 499 21.66 -20.21 -34.26
C PHE A 499 21.08 -18.85 -33.86
N GLN A 500 21.90 -17.89 -33.46
CA GLN A 500 21.47 -16.53 -33.08
C GLN A 500 22.11 -15.48 -34.02
N PRO A 501 21.41 -14.35 -34.29
CA PRO A 501 22.01 -13.25 -35.03
C PRO A 501 23.21 -12.68 -34.26
N PRO A 502 24.34 -12.35 -34.93
CA PRO A 502 25.52 -11.86 -34.24
C PRO A 502 25.23 -10.54 -33.52
N ILE A 503 25.77 -10.38 -32.31
CA ILE A 503 25.72 -9.11 -31.59
C ILE A 503 26.91 -8.27 -32.03
N LEU A 504 26.64 -7.07 -32.56
CA LEU A 504 27.66 -6.13 -32.99
C LEU A 504 28.00 -5.19 -31.83
N ILE A 505 29.26 -4.85 -31.67
CA ILE A 505 29.72 -3.93 -30.62
C ILE A 505 30.22 -2.65 -31.27
N LEU A 506 29.74 -1.54 -30.73
CA LEU A 506 29.85 -0.21 -31.31
C LEU A 506 30.60 0.73 -30.38
N LEU A 507 31.52 1.49 -30.95
CA LEU A 507 32.26 2.61 -30.36
C LEU A 507 31.53 3.94 -30.71
N PRO A 508 31.68 5.00 -29.90
CA PRO A 508 31.23 6.33 -30.26
C PRO A 508 31.86 6.82 -31.58
N GLU A 509 31.12 7.63 -32.35
CA GLU A 509 31.66 8.31 -33.54
C GLU A 509 32.89 9.16 -33.20
N GLU A 510 32.79 10.03 -32.20
CA GLU A 510 33.95 10.79 -31.71
C GLU A 510 34.98 9.86 -31.09
N LYS A 511 36.24 9.97 -31.54
CA LYS A 511 37.36 9.21 -30.97
C LYS A 511 37.64 9.61 -29.53
N LEU A 512 37.94 8.62 -28.69
CA LEU A 512 38.37 8.89 -27.31
C LEU A 512 39.72 9.62 -27.29
N THR A 513 39.85 10.60 -26.39
CA THR A 513 41.10 11.33 -26.17
C THR A 513 42.12 10.45 -25.45
N ASP A 514 43.42 10.74 -25.57
CA ASP A 514 44.48 10.02 -24.84
C ASP A 514 44.31 10.06 -23.31
N GLU A 515 43.60 11.07 -22.82
CA GLU A 515 43.28 11.31 -21.41
C GLU A 515 42.03 10.55 -20.92
N ALA A 516 41.27 9.91 -21.81
CA ALA A 516 40.11 9.12 -21.44
C ALA A 516 40.51 7.93 -20.55
N SER A 517 39.73 7.72 -19.49
CA SER A 517 39.86 6.59 -18.55
C SER A 517 38.65 5.68 -18.53
N VAL A 518 37.58 6.00 -19.27
CA VAL A 518 36.37 5.19 -19.41
C VAL A 518 35.91 5.20 -20.87
N ALA A 519 35.63 4.02 -21.44
CA ALA A 519 35.03 3.88 -22.76
C ALA A 519 33.61 3.33 -22.62
N MET A 520 32.62 4.01 -23.23
CA MET A 520 31.25 3.52 -23.35
C MET A 520 31.06 2.85 -24.71
N LEU A 521 30.83 1.54 -24.73
CA LEU A 521 30.50 0.76 -25.91
C LEU A 521 29.02 0.38 -25.90
N THR A 522 28.42 0.25 -27.08
CA THR A 522 27.01 -0.18 -27.23
C THR A 522 26.95 -1.54 -27.93
N ALA A 523 26.21 -2.50 -27.38
CA ALA A 523 25.96 -3.79 -28.02
C ALA A 523 24.59 -3.78 -28.71
N VAL A 524 24.56 -4.05 -30.02
CA VAL A 524 23.34 -4.06 -30.83
C VAL A 524 23.07 -5.42 -31.50
N CYS A 525 21.80 -5.76 -31.67
CA CYS A 525 21.39 -6.89 -32.48
C CYS A 525 21.62 -6.59 -33.97
N SER A 526 22.39 -7.42 -34.69
CA SER A 526 22.62 -7.24 -36.13
C SER A 526 21.36 -7.33 -36.99
N ALA A 527 20.32 -8.06 -36.54
CA ALA A 527 19.10 -8.27 -37.32
C ALA A 527 18.09 -7.12 -37.18
N THR A 528 18.03 -6.46 -36.01
CA THR A 528 17.02 -5.42 -35.71
C THR A 528 17.62 -4.02 -35.52
N GLY A 529 18.93 -3.90 -35.32
CA GLY A 529 19.59 -2.64 -34.92
C GLY A 529 19.33 -2.25 -33.46
N GLU A 530 18.62 -3.08 -32.70
CA GLU A 530 18.23 -2.82 -31.31
C GLU A 530 19.45 -2.74 -30.38
N LYS A 531 19.47 -1.71 -29.53
CA LYS A 531 20.43 -1.52 -28.44
C LYS A 531 20.09 -2.43 -27.27
N LEU A 532 20.78 -3.56 -27.18
CA LEU A 532 20.58 -4.58 -26.16
C LEU A 532 21.26 -4.22 -24.84
N LYS A 533 22.53 -3.78 -24.89
CA LYS A 533 23.36 -3.52 -23.71
C LYS A 533 24.26 -2.30 -23.89
N GLU A 534 24.57 -1.64 -22.78
CA GLU A 534 25.66 -0.67 -22.66
C GLU A 534 26.81 -1.27 -21.85
N ILE A 535 28.04 -1.01 -22.27
CA ILE A 535 29.26 -1.58 -21.69
C ILE A 535 30.20 -0.44 -21.35
N TYR A 536 30.59 -0.33 -20.09
CA TYR A 536 31.56 0.66 -19.60
C TYR A 536 32.87 -0.05 -19.27
N VAL A 537 33.95 0.33 -19.96
CA VAL A 537 35.30 -0.22 -19.76
C VAL A 537 36.14 0.84 -19.05
N PHE A 538 36.61 0.54 -17.83
CA PHE A 538 37.38 1.43 -16.97
C PHE A 538 38.88 1.11 -17.09
N ARG A 539 39.64 2.05 -17.65
CA ARG A 539 41.09 1.96 -17.88
C ARG A 539 41.88 1.83 -16.58
N ASP A 540 41.57 2.69 -15.61
CA ASP A 540 42.40 2.88 -14.41
C ASP A 540 42.17 1.81 -13.33
N HIS A 541 41.00 1.17 -13.37
CA HIS A 541 40.60 0.04 -12.52
C HIS A 541 40.67 -1.32 -13.24
N GLU A 542 41.03 -1.34 -14.53
CA GLU A 542 41.06 -2.54 -15.39
C GLU A 542 39.75 -3.35 -15.38
N ALA A 543 38.61 -2.66 -15.26
CA ALA A 543 37.30 -3.25 -15.00
C ALA A 543 36.28 -3.01 -16.14
N VAL A 544 35.27 -3.88 -16.23
CA VAL A 544 34.18 -3.82 -17.21
C VAL A 544 32.85 -3.95 -16.49
N HIS A 545 31.95 -2.98 -16.67
CA HIS A 545 30.55 -3.03 -16.23
C HIS A 545 29.62 -3.16 -17.44
N ILE A 546 28.59 -3.99 -17.36
CA ILE A 546 27.61 -4.25 -18.41
C ILE A 546 26.21 -4.00 -17.86
N PHE A 547 25.46 -3.16 -18.58
CA PHE A 547 24.11 -2.75 -18.26
C PHE A 547 23.14 -3.19 -19.35
N ASP A 548 21.99 -3.72 -18.94
CA ASP A 548 20.88 -3.96 -19.85
C ASP A 548 20.03 -2.70 -19.97
N VAL A 549 19.55 -2.41 -21.19
CA VAL A 549 18.64 -1.30 -21.45
C VAL A 549 17.22 -1.84 -21.39
N VAL A 550 16.52 -1.60 -20.28
CA VAL A 550 15.19 -2.18 -20.01
C VAL A 550 14.11 -1.10 -20.02
N SER A 551 12.95 -1.40 -20.62
CA SER A 551 11.79 -0.50 -20.51
C SER A 551 11.08 -0.72 -19.17
N HIS A 552 10.81 0.38 -18.46
CA HIS A 552 9.95 0.42 -17.29
C HIS A 552 9.11 1.70 -17.38
N GLY A 553 7.78 1.57 -17.31
CA GLY A 553 6.91 2.73 -17.41
C GLY A 553 6.91 3.44 -18.77
N ARG A 554 7.34 2.76 -19.84
CA ARG A 554 7.67 3.38 -21.14
C ARG A 554 8.77 4.46 -21.06
N ARG A 555 9.72 4.32 -20.13
CA ARG A 555 11.04 4.97 -20.16
C ARG A 555 12.12 3.89 -20.14
N PHE A 556 13.24 4.11 -20.82
CA PHE A 556 14.37 3.17 -20.84
C PHE A 556 15.34 3.48 -19.70
N TYR A 557 15.63 2.47 -18.88
CA TYR A 557 16.57 2.58 -17.76
C TYR A 557 17.74 1.61 -17.93
N ARG A 558 18.89 1.98 -17.35
CA ARG A 558 20.06 1.12 -17.23
C ARG A 558 19.90 0.21 -16.02
N GLN A 559 19.99 -1.10 -16.22
CA GLN A 559 20.03 -2.08 -15.12
C GLN A 559 21.40 -2.76 -15.10
N HIS A 560 22.12 -2.69 -13.97
CA HIS A 560 23.46 -3.28 -13.86
C HIS A 560 23.40 -4.81 -13.75
N VAL A 561 23.94 -5.52 -14.75
CA VAL A 561 23.83 -6.99 -14.86
C VAL A 561 25.15 -7.69 -14.54
N PHE A 562 26.29 -7.13 -14.95
CA PHE A 562 27.60 -7.75 -14.74
C PHE A 562 28.69 -6.70 -14.50
N TYR A 563 29.63 -7.04 -13.63
CA TYR A 563 30.88 -6.33 -13.41
C TYR A 563 32.02 -7.35 -13.35
N SER A 564 33.21 -6.99 -13.81
CA SER A 564 34.37 -7.88 -13.80
C SER A 564 35.07 -8.00 -12.44
N ASP A 565 35.00 -6.95 -11.62
CA ASP A 565 35.62 -6.87 -10.30
C ASP A 565 34.62 -6.32 -9.27
N VAL A 566 34.58 -6.96 -8.10
CA VAL A 566 33.72 -6.59 -6.97
C VAL A 566 34.25 -5.33 -6.30
N GLU A 567 35.58 -5.17 -6.18
CA GLU A 567 36.19 -4.01 -5.51
C GLU A 567 35.83 -2.71 -6.24
N SER A 568 35.88 -2.71 -7.57
CA SER A 568 35.52 -1.56 -8.42
C SER A 568 34.02 -1.43 -8.75
N SER A 569 33.12 -2.19 -8.12
CA SER A 569 31.67 -2.15 -8.41
C SER A 569 30.90 -1.27 -7.43
N PHE A 570 29.82 -0.63 -7.89
CA PHE A 570 28.83 0.04 -7.03
C PHE A 570 27.72 -0.88 -6.49
N ARG A 571 27.71 -2.16 -6.89
CA ARG A 571 26.73 -3.16 -6.47
C ARG A 571 27.46 -4.35 -5.85
N GLU A 572 27.03 -4.78 -4.66
CA GLU A 572 27.53 -6.00 -4.03
C GLU A 572 27.01 -7.27 -4.73
N ALA A 573 27.67 -8.41 -4.51
CA ALA A 573 27.38 -9.67 -5.20
C ALA A 573 25.99 -10.24 -4.85
N GLY A 574 25.01 -9.99 -5.72
CA GLY A 574 23.73 -10.71 -5.75
C GLY A 574 23.66 -11.71 -6.90
N ASP A 575 22.49 -12.35 -7.09
CA ASP A 575 22.23 -13.28 -8.19
C ASP A 575 22.54 -12.63 -9.55
N SER A 576 23.67 -13.03 -10.11
CA SER A 576 24.17 -12.57 -11.39
C SER A 576 23.50 -13.38 -12.49
N ARG A 577 22.40 -12.85 -13.03
CA ARG A 577 21.88 -13.28 -14.33
C ARG A 577 23.02 -13.12 -15.33
N GLY A 578 23.60 -14.22 -15.80
CA GLY A 578 24.88 -14.19 -16.50
C GLY A 578 24.82 -13.29 -17.74
N ALA A 579 25.84 -12.45 -17.96
CA ALA A 579 25.86 -11.49 -19.08
C ALA A 579 25.74 -12.15 -20.47
N GLY A 580 26.00 -13.46 -20.57
CA GLY A 580 25.81 -14.28 -21.77
C GLY A 580 24.45 -14.97 -21.90
N ASP A 581 23.47 -14.74 -21.00
CA ASP A 581 22.07 -15.21 -21.15
C ASP A 581 21.28 -14.33 -22.15
N GLY A 582 21.98 -13.89 -23.20
CA GLY A 582 21.42 -13.21 -24.37
C GLY A 582 20.60 -14.17 -25.21
N THR A 583 19.47 -14.62 -24.67
CA THR A 583 18.36 -15.07 -25.51
C THR A 583 17.85 -13.84 -26.26
N ALA A 584 18.19 -13.71 -27.54
CA ALA A 584 17.64 -12.66 -28.40
C ALA A 584 16.09 -12.69 -28.50
N ASP A 585 15.47 -13.79 -28.05
CA ASP A 585 14.02 -13.95 -27.89
C ASP A 585 13.42 -13.23 -26.66
N ARG A 586 14.24 -12.78 -25.70
CA ARG A 586 13.75 -11.99 -24.55
C ARG A 586 13.88 -10.51 -24.85
N ASN A 587 12.85 -9.96 -25.48
CA ASN A 587 12.58 -8.51 -25.50
C ASN A 587 12.84 -7.90 -24.12
N CYS A 588 13.46 -6.72 -24.12
CA CYS A 588 13.94 -6.01 -22.94
C CYS A 588 12.82 -5.50 -22.01
N GLY A 589 12.17 -6.39 -21.27
CA GLY A 589 11.22 -6.04 -20.22
C GLY A 589 10.55 -7.24 -19.55
N VAL A 590 10.17 -7.05 -18.27
CA VAL A 590 9.03 -7.79 -17.71
C VAL A 590 7.80 -7.39 -18.54
N PRO A 591 6.88 -8.30 -18.92
CA PRO A 591 5.74 -7.96 -19.77
C PRO A 591 4.83 -6.88 -19.18
N THR A 592 4.90 -6.69 -17.86
CA THR A 592 4.19 -5.66 -17.12
C THR A 592 5.17 -4.81 -16.30
N SER A 593 4.84 -3.53 -16.09
CA SER A 593 5.61 -2.64 -15.22
C SER A 593 4.70 -1.73 -14.40
N ALA A 594 5.03 -1.53 -13.13
CA ALA A 594 4.27 -0.69 -12.20
C ALA A 594 5.06 0.58 -11.89
N VAL A 595 4.61 1.72 -12.41
CA VAL A 595 5.18 3.04 -12.08
C VAL A 595 4.41 3.59 -10.89
N ILE A 596 5.11 3.92 -9.81
CA ILE A 596 4.50 4.50 -8.61
C ILE A 596 4.79 5.99 -8.58
N LEU A 597 3.74 6.79 -8.47
CA LEU A 597 3.77 8.24 -8.44
C LEU A 597 3.34 8.75 -7.06
N ARG A 598 3.94 9.84 -6.61
CA ARG A 598 3.63 10.54 -5.37
C ARG A 598 3.21 11.97 -5.69
N ARG A 599 2.06 12.39 -5.15
CA ARG A 599 1.47 13.70 -5.49
C ARG A 599 2.20 14.89 -4.85
N PRO A 600 2.07 16.11 -5.43
CA PRO A 600 2.58 17.36 -4.85
C PRO A 600 2.11 17.64 -3.41
N THR A 601 0.91 17.17 -3.05
CA THR A 601 0.27 17.37 -1.75
C THR A 601 0.87 16.52 -0.62
N HIS A 602 1.52 15.40 -0.97
CA HIS A 602 1.92 14.40 0.00
C HIS A 602 2.95 14.98 0.99
N PRO A 603 2.78 14.84 2.32
CA PRO A 603 3.53 15.61 3.32
C PRO A 603 5.06 15.37 3.34
N LYS A 604 5.53 14.25 2.78
CA LYS A 604 6.98 13.98 2.60
C LYS A 604 7.54 14.44 1.24
N ASN A 605 6.71 14.88 0.30
CA ASN A 605 7.17 15.37 -1.01
C ASN A 605 7.76 16.78 -0.83
N LEU A 606 9.07 16.91 -1.03
CA LEU A 606 9.78 18.19 -0.91
C LEU A 606 9.98 18.89 -2.26
N SER A 607 9.81 18.18 -3.38
CA SER A 607 9.88 18.77 -4.72
C SER A 607 8.72 19.75 -4.98
N ARG A 608 7.52 19.40 -4.49
CA ARG A 608 6.21 20.00 -4.82
C ARG A 608 5.76 19.83 -6.29
N SER A 609 6.40 18.95 -7.06
CA SER A 609 5.89 18.41 -8.34
C SER A 609 5.35 16.99 -8.12
N ILE A 610 4.91 16.31 -9.18
CA ILE A 610 4.76 14.85 -9.11
C ILE A 610 6.17 14.24 -8.99
N GLU A 611 6.28 13.19 -8.19
CA GLU A 611 7.51 12.44 -7.97
C GLU A 611 7.31 10.97 -8.38
N THR A 612 8.18 10.43 -9.22
CA THR A 612 8.16 9.03 -9.67
C THR A 612 9.14 8.20 -8.85
N TYR A 613 8.70 7.08 -8.28
CA TYR A 613 9.57 6.17 -7.54
C TYR A 613 10.63 5.55 -8.47
N LEU A 614 11.90 5.52 -8.05
CA LEU A 614 12.98 4.83 -8.75
C LEU A 614 13.43 3.58 -7.97
N PRO A 615 13.11 2.36 -8.45
CA PRO A 615 13.61 1.11 -7.90
C PRO A 615 15.14 1.04 -7.86
N HIS A 616 15.69 0.41 -6.82
CA HIS A 616 17.13 0.37 -6.56
C HIS A 616 17.97 -0.17 -7.73
N ARG A 617 17.41 -1.13 -8.50
CA ARG A 617 18.07 -1.73 -9.68
C ARG A 617 18.50 -0.74 -10.76
N PHE A 618 17.89 0.44 -10.84
CA PHE A 618 18.23 1.49 -11.82
C PHE A 618 19.29 2.48 -11.31
N LEU A 619 19.62 2.45 -10.02
CA LEU A 619 20.54 3.40 -9.38
C LEU A 619 22.00 2.89 -9.30
N TYR A 620 22.23 1.59 -9.50
CA TYR A 620 23.56 0.96 -9.43
C TYR A 620 24.57 1.45 -10.49
N ALA A 621 24.14 2.22 -11.49
CA ALA A 621 25.03 2.93 -12.41
C ALA A 621 25.51 4.30 -11.88
N LEU A 622 24.81 4.86 -10.88
CA LEU A 622 24.93 6.25 -10.43
C LEU A 622 25.42 6.38 -8.99
N LEU A 623 24.99 5.46 -8.11
CA LEU A 623 25.21 5.54 -6.66
C LEU A 623 25.76 4.22 -6.08
N PRO A 624 26.63 4.28 -5.06
CA PRO A 624 27.03 3.11 -4.28
C PRO A 624 25.85 2.48 -3.51
N ASP A 625 25.84 1.15 -3.42
CA ASP A 625 24.86 0.33 -2.68
C ASP A 625 24.60 0.84 -1.24
N ALA A 626 25.64 1.29 -0.52
CA ALA A 626 25.52 1.92 0.80
C ALA A 626 24.55 3.10 0.88
N ILE A 627 24.44 3.90 -0.19
CA ILE A 627 23.46 4.98 -0.28
C ILE A 627 22.10 4.43 -0.69
N VAL A 628 22.08 3.53 -1.68
CA VAL A 628 20.86 2.95 -2.27
C VAL A 628 20.03 2.21 -1.23
N GLN A 629 20.63 1.35 -0.39
CA GLN A 629 19.91 0.57 0.63
C GLN A 629 19.30 1.43 1.76
N ASN A 630 19.87 2.62 2.02
CA ASN A 630 19.51 3.46 3.16
C ASN A 630 18.50 4.58 2.82
N HIS A 631 18.18 4.79 1.55
CA HIS A 631 17.29 5.87 1.09
C HIS A 631 16.27 5.37 0.07
N THR A 632 15.05 5.91 0.11
CA THR A 632 14.04 5.74 -0.94
C THR A 632 14.20 6.85 -1.97
N PHE A 633 14.35 6.52 -3.25
CA PHE A 633 14.61 7.50 -4.31
C PHE A 633 13.38 7.83 -5.15
N TRP A 634 13.26 9.13 -5.47
CA TRP A 634 12.14 9.70 -6.23
C TRP A 634 12.66 10.69 -7.27
N GLN A 635 12.24 10.55 -8.52
CA GLN A 635 12.55 11.45 -9.62
C GLN A 635 11.47 12.53 -9.75
N ASP A 636 11.84 13.81 -9.85
CA ASP A 636 10.91 14.90 -10.17
C ASP A 636 10.68 15.08 -11.68
N GLU A 637 9.81 16.02 -12.03
CA GLU A 637 9.49 16.37 -13.42
C GLU A 637 10.62 17.09 -14.15
N ASP A 638 11.61 17.65 -13.45
CA ASP A 638 12.86 18.17 -14.02
C ASP A 638 13.95 17.05 -14.14
N ASP A 639 13.54 15.78 -14.05
CA ASP A 639 14.35 14.56 -14.02
C ASP A 639 15.44 14.47 -12.91
N ASN A 640 15.45 15.37 -11.91
CA ASN A 640 16.34 15.30 -10.75
C ASN A 640 15.88 14.22 -9.76
N ILE A 641 16.81 13.60 -9.04
CA ILE A 641 16.49 12.49 -8.13
C ILE A 641 16.72 12.91 -6.67
N ARG A 642 15.71 12.75 -5.80
CA ARG A 642 15.78 12.96 -4.35
C ARG A 642 15.80 11.63 -3.61
N GLY A 643 16.84 11.40 -2.81
CA GLY A 643 16.96 10.27 -1.89
C GLY A 643 16.52 10.67 -0.48
N TYR A 644 15.40 10.10 -0.03
CA TYR A 644 14.83 10.32 1.29
C TYR A 644 15.29 9.22 2.25
N PRO A 645 15.87 9.54 3.43
CA PRO A 645 16.42 8.52 4.32
C PRO A 645 15.32 7.63 4.91
N ASN A 646 15.63 6.34 5.04
CA ASN A 646 14.68 5.33 5.53
C ASN A 646 14.49 5.39 7.08
N GLU A 647 15.35 6.10 7.79
CA GLU A 647 15.31 6.29 9.26
C GLU A 647 14.54 7.55 9.68
N ARG A 648 13.60 7.42 10.64
CA ARG A 648 12.79 8.55 11.14
C ARG A 648 13.58 9.68 11.82
N LYS A 649 14.84 9.44 12.22
CA LYS A 649 15.70 10.43 12.91
C LYS A 649 16.61 11.21 11.95
N ALA A 650 16.76 10.76 10.71
CA ALA A 650 17.64 11.41 9.74
C ALA A 650 16.98 12.66 9.17
N THR A 651 17.60 13.83 9.38
CA THR A 651 17.13 15.14 8.88
C THR A 651 17.67 15.52 7.51
N HIS A 652 18.63 14.74 7.00
CA HIS A 652 19.34 15.02 5.76
C HIS A 652 18.58 14.52 4.53
N LEU A 653 18.86 15.10 3.36
CA LEU A 653 18.31 14.68 2.08
C LEU A 653 19.45 14.53 1.05
N LEU A 654 19.38 13.51 0.22
CA LEU A 654 20.23 13.40 -0.97
C LEU A 654 19.52 14.03 -2.17
N TRP A 655 20.25 14.82 -2.95
CA TRP A 655 19.76 15.41 -4.20
C TRP A 655 20.79 15.16 -5.30
N LEU A 656 20.33 14.52 -6.38
CA LEU A 656 21.12 14.19 -7.56
C LEU A 656 20.69 15.10 -8.70
N HIS A 657 21.66 15.79 -9.28
CA HIS A 657 21.44 16.73 -10.37
C HIS A 657 22.28 16.33 -11.59
N TRP A 658 21.66 16.36 -12.76
CA TRP A 658 22.31 16.17 -14.05
C TRP A 658 23.02 17.47 -14.46
N LYS A 659 24.30 17.37 -14.79
CA LYS A 659 25.11 18.51 -15.22
C LYS A 659 25.91 18.14 -16.45
N ASP A 660 26.05 19.08 -17.38
CA ASP A 660 27.03 19.02 -18.47
C ASP A 660 28.43 18.90 -17.88
N LEU A 661 28.92 17.66 -17.82
CA LEU A 661 30.29 17.36 -17.48
C LEU A 661 31.12 17.51 -18.76
N ARG A 662 31.76 18.68 -18.89
CA ARG A 662 32.93 18.85 -19.77
C ARG A 662 34.17 18.11 -19.21
N TYR A 663 33.95 16.92 -18.64
CA TYR A 663 34.93 16.14 -17.90
C TYR A 663 35.52 15.05 -18.79
N ALA A 664 36.82 14.84 -18.66
CA ALA A 664 37.63 14.11 -19.64
C ALA A 664 37.63 12.56 -19.61
N PRO A 665 37.09 11.81 -18.61
CA PRO A 665 37.31 10.36 -18.59
C PRO A 665 36.55 9.64 -19.70
N LEU A 666 35.41 10.16 -20.15
CA LEU A 666 34.53 9.57 -21.16
C LEU A 666 34.79 10.06 -22.60
N GLY A 667 35.55 11.16 -22.76
CA GLY A 667 35.62 11.90 -24.03
C GLY A 667 34.36 12.72 -24.35
N GLY A 668 34.51 13.74 -25.21
CA GLY A 668 33.38 14.55 -25.71
C GLY A 668 32.64 15.41 -24.68
N ASN A 669 31.47 15.91 -25.06
CA ASN A 669 30.52 16.55 -24.14
C ASN A 669 29.64 15.45 -23.50
N CYS A 670 29.88 15.11 -22.24
CA CYS A 670 29.07 14.13 -21.51
C CYS A 670 28.16 14.80 -20.47
N ILE A 671 27.00 14.20 -20.20
CA ILE A 671 26.16 14.57 -19.05
C ILE A 671 26.45 13.58 -17.93
N GLY A 672 26.65 14.05 -16.69
CA GLY A 672 26.85 13.20 -15.53
C GLY A 672 26.13 13.72 -14.29
N VAL A 673 26.07 12.87 -13.26
CA VAL A 673 25.30 13.12 -12.03
C VAL A 673 26.23 13.57 -10.90
N GLN A 674 25.85 14.67 -10.23
CA GLN A 674 26.45 15.08 -8.97
C GLN A 674 25.46 14.79 -7.83
N CYS A 675 25.91 14.10 -6.78
CA CYS A 675 25.10 13.78 -5.59
C CYS A 675 25.47 14.68 -4.42
N PHE A 676 24.53 15.49 -3.96
CA PHE A 676 24.67 16.39 -2.82
C PHE A 676 23.89 15.85 -1.62
N ARG A 677 24.49 15.87 -0.42
CA ARG A 677 23.83 15.66 0.87
C ARG A 677 23.55 17.03 1.49
N PHE A 678 22.29 17.37 1.68
CA PHE A 678 21.85 18.53 2.45
C PHE A 678 21.60 18.11 3.89
N SER A 679 22.16 18.82 4.88
CA SER A 679 22.01 18.48 6.32
C SER A 679 20.59 18.68 6.84
N VAL A 680 19.85 19.61 6.25
CA VAL A 680 18.43 19.87 6.47
C VAL A 680 17.67 19.66 5.17
N ALA A 681 16.71 18.73 5.16
CA ALA A 681 15.99 18.33 3.94
C ALA A 681 15.29 19.49 3.21
N GLY A 682 14.80 20.50 3.93
CA GLY A 682 14.18 21.69 3.35
C GLY A 682 15.14 22.68 2.67
N ALA A 683 16.45 22.46 2.73
CA ALA A 683 17.47 23.28 2.07
C ALA A 683 17.79 22.83 0.62
N ALA A 684 17.28 21.67 0.20
CA ALA A 684 17.47 21.17 -1.16
C ALA A 684 16.62 21.96 -2.18
N PRO A 685 17.07 22.08 -3.45
CA PRO A 685 16.30 22.73 -4.50
C PRO A 685 14.92 22.09 -4.74
N ARG A 686 13.91 22.94 -4.90
CA ARG A 686 12.58 22.55 -5.40
C ARG A 686 12.61 22.34 -6.91
N ALA A 687 11.58 21.69 -7.43
CA ALA A 687 11.34 21.63 -8.87
C ALA A 687 11.09 23.05 -9.44
N SER A 688 11.30 23.21 -10.74
CA SER A 688 11.07 24.44 -11.49
C SER A 688 9.60 24.87 -11.40
N GLU A 689 9.33 26.17 -11.46
CA GLU A 689 7.96 26.69 -11.44
C GLU A 689 7.14 26.16 -12.63
N GLN A 690 7.80 25.93 -13.78
CA GLN A 690 7.18 25.34 -14.96
C GLN A 690 6.76 23.88 -14.71
N ALA A 691 7.63 23.06 -14.12
CA ALA A 691 7.29 21.69 -13.70
C ALA A 691 6.13 21.69 -12.68
N VAL A 692 6.21 22.51 -11.63
CA VAL A 692 5.11 22.60 -10.63
C VAL A 692 3.77 22.98 -11.28
N LEU A 693 3.77 23.90 -12.27
CA LEU A 693 2.56 24.27 -13.02
C LEU A 693 2.09 23.17 -14.00
N GLN A 694 2.99 22.40 -14.61
CA GLN A 694 2.62 21.22 -15.41
C GLN A 694 1.97 20.14 -14.53
N SER A 695 2.57 19.83 -13.38
CA SER A 695 2.04 18.89 -12.38
C SER A 695 0.61 19.21 -11.93
N GLN A 696 0.28 20.51 -11.85
CA GLN A 696 -1.05 20.99 -11.46
C GLN A 696 -2.05 20.94 -12.63
N ARG A 697 -1.59 21.09 -13.88
CA ARG A 697 -2.45 21.03 -15.07
C ARG A 697 -2.92 19.61 -15.41
N ILE A 698 -2.15 18.59 -15.01
CA ILE A 698 -2.47 17.17 -15.29
C ILE A 698 -3.80 16.70 -14.65
N GLU A 699 -4.37 17.43 -13.68
CA GLU A 699 -5.71 17.09 -13.17
C GLU A 699 -6.88 17.45 -14.12
N LEU A 700 -6.70 18.21 -15.22
CA LEU A 700 -7.81 18.57 -16.13
C LEU A 700 -7.45 18.68 -17.64
N THR A 701 -8.02 17.74 -18.41
CA THR A 701 -8.40 17.78 -19.86
C THR A 701 -7.33 17.75 -20.97
N ASP A 702 -7.80 17.26 -22.13
CA ASP A 702 -7.07 16.92 -23.37
C ASP A 702 -6.48 18.10 -24.18
N GLU A 703 -5.66 17.69 -25.18
CA GLU A 703 -5.17 18.39 -26.40
C GLU A 703 -3.71 18.90 -26.42
N CYS A 704 -3.09 18.75 -27.59
CA CYS A 704 -1.68 19.05 -27.91
C CYS A 704 -1.51 20.41 -28.61
N GLU A 705 -0.32 21.03 -28.50
CA GLU A 705 0.59 21.34 -29.65
C GLU A 705 1.84 22.18 -29.24
N ASP A 706 3.02 21.68 -29.62
CA ASP A 706 4.28 22.29 -30.12
C ASP A 706 4.62 23.79 -29.85
N GLU A 707 5.66 24.11 -29.04
CA GLU A 707 7.04 24.58 -29.41
C GLU A 707 7.17 26.12 -29.69
N ILE A 708 8.29 26.83 -29.96
CA ILE A 708 9.72 26.54 -30.26
C ILE A 708 10.70 27.55 -29.56
N THR A 709 11.94 27.15 -29.24
CA THR A 709 13.23 27.93 -29.25
C THR A 709 13.71 28.98 -28.20
N MET A 710 14.99 28.74 -27.82
CA MET A 710 16.15 29.67 -27.63
C MET A 710 16.29 30.63 -26.43
N SER A 711 17.37 30.39 -25.65
CA SER A 711 18.29 31.46 -25.20
C SER A 711 19.71 30.94 -24.85
N ARG A 712 20.58 30.83 -25.87
CA ARG A 712 22.06 30.76 -25.69
C ARG A 712 22.64 32.17 -25.76
N ALA A 713 23.00 32.79 -24.63
CA ALA A 713 23.79 34.04 -24.63
C ALA A 713 24.46 34.37 -23.27
N ALA A 714 25.64 33.80 -22.99
CA ALA A 714 26.62 34.38 -22.04
C ALA A 714 27.99 33.66 -22.14
N ARG A 715 28.81 34.00 -23.13
CA ARG A 715 30.26 33.73 -23.11
C ARG A 715 31.01 34.94 -23.67
N THR A 716 31.73 35.66 -22.81
CA THR A 716 32.78 36.61 -23.22
C THR A 716 33.93 36.60 -22.22
N ASN A 717 35.02 35.96 -22.64
CA ASN A 717 36.43 36.35 -22.47
C ASN A 717 36.95 36.83 -21.10
N SER A 718 37.90 36.08 -20.56
CA SER A 718 39.28 36.59 -20.43
C SER A 718 40.29 35.42 -20.47
N SER A 719 41.53 35.70 -20.86
CA SER A 719 42.59 34.71 -21.08
C SER A 719 43.78 34.91 -20.12
N ASP A 720 44.68 33.92 -20.15
CA ASP A 720 46.09 33.98 -19.76
C ASP A 720 46.46 34.09 -18.27
N GLY A 721 47.26 33.11 -17.84
CA GLY A 721 47.90 33.10 -16.52
C GLY A 721 48.18 31.69 -16.02
N VAL A 722 49.29 31.10 -16.45
CA VAL A 722 49.88 29.92 -15.78
C VAL A 722 50.87 30.39 -14.71
N PRO A 723 50.71 30.02 -13.44
CA PRO A 723 51.81 30.01 -12.48
C PRO A 723 52.09 28.60 -11.93
N GLN A 724 53.37 28.34 -11.70
CA GLN A 724 53.91 27.11 -11.15
C GLN A 724 53.48 26.88 -9.68
N GLN A 725 52.39 26.14 -9.43
CA GLN A 725 52.03 25.59 -8.10
C GLN A 725 51.51 24.13 -8.17
N LEU A 726 52.07 23.34 -9.08
CA LEU A 726 51.90 21.88 -9.08
C LEU A 726 52.82 21.26 -8.01
N GLU A 727 52.31 21.11 -6.78
CA GLU A 727 52.64 20.01 -5.83
C GLU A 727 51.96 20.13 -4.44
N ALA A 728 51.42 21.29 -4.07
CA ALA A 728 50.91 21.54 -2.70
C ALA A 728 49.41 21.95 -2.65
N GLY A 729 48.48 20.98 -2.78
CA GLY A 729 47.05 21.31 -2.92
C GLY A 729 45.99 20.43 -2.22
N MET A 730 46.14 19.09 -2.16
CA MET A 730 44.97 18.20 -1.96
C MET A 730 44.54 17.87 -0.52
N TYR A 731 45.22 18.41 0.49
CA TYR A 731 44.86 18.12 1.88
C TYR A 731 45.16 19.30 2.81
N ARG A 732 44.85 20.55 2.40
CA ARG A 732 44.79 21.62 3.41
C ARG A 732 43.88 21.15 4.54
N GLN A 733 44.29 21.38 5.80
CA GLN A 733 43.33 21.38 6.90
C GLN A 733 42.15 22.22 6.43
N SER A 734 40.95 21.62 6.43
CA SER A 734 39.69 22.34 6.23
C SER A 734 39.75 23.58 7.11
N SER A 735 39.87 24.77 6.51
CA SER A 735 39.90 26.03 7.24
C SER A 735 38.48 26.34 7.69
N VAL A 736 38.07 25.65 8.76
CA VAL A 736 36.79 25.81 9.47
C VAL A 736 36.58 27.28 9.89
N THR A 737 37.65 28.08 9.90
CA THR A 737 37.65 29.53 10.11
C THR A 737 37.02 30.39 9.02
N HIS A 738 36.70 29.88 7.81
CA HIS A 738 36.18 30.73 6.73
C HIS A 738 34.83 30.34 6.08
N PHE A 739 34.28 29.15 6.35
CA PHE A 739 32.96 28.73 5.84
C PHE A 739 31.96 28.28 6.92
N ALA A 740 32.34 28.33 8.20
CA ALA A 740 31.42 28.00 9.28
C ALA A 740 30.27 29.02 9.35
N LYS A 741 29.02 28.53 9.23
CA LYS A 741 27.93 29.13 9.99
C LYS A 741 28.25 28.93 11.48
N PRO A 742 28.15 29.97 12.33
CA PRO A 742 28.64 29.91 13.71
C PRO A 742 27.94 28.90 14.63
N ASP A 743 26.82 28.30 14.19
CA ASP A 743 25.95 27.44 15.00
C ASP A 743 26.09 25.92 14.72
N SER A 744 27.03 25.50 13.86
CA SER A 744 27.20 24.08 13.49
C SER A 744 28.27 23.37 14.33
N ALA A 745 27.92 22.22 14.92
CA ALA A 745 28.78 21.51 15.87
C ALA A 745 29.66 20.43 15.22
N THR A 746 29.24 19.90 14.07
CA THR A 746 29.89 18.80 13.35
C THR A 746 29.98 19.09 11.85
N ILE A 747 30.82 18.32 11.14
CA ILE A 747 30.96 18.46 9.69
C ILE A 747 29.76 17.87 8.93
N GLU A 748 28.97 17.02 9.57
CA GLU A 748 27.73 16.46 9.02
C GLU A 748 26.58 17.47 8.97
N ASP A 749 26.68 18.56 9.73
CA ASP A 749 25.73 19.68 9.71
C ASP A 749 25.88 20.56 8.45
N HIS A 750 26.93 20.32 7.64
CA HIS A 750 27.20 21.04 6.40
C HIS A 750 26.62 20.31 5.18
N ASN A 751 26.42 21.05 4.09
CA ASN A 751 26.11 20.43 2.80
C ASN A 751 27.38 19.78 2.24
N LEU A 752 27.27 18.53 1.78
CA LEU A 752 28.41 17.75 1.28
C LEU A 752 28.17 17.30 -0.17
N LEU A 753 29.23 17.21 -0.96
CA LEU A 753 29.25 16.61 -2.30
C LEU A 753 29.91 15.23 -2.22
N LEU A 754 29.27 14.21 -2.81
CA LEU A 754 29.82 12.87 -2.93
C LEU A 754 30.92 12.85 -4.01
N LEU A 755 32.14 12.48 -3.62
CA LEU A 755 33.25 12.25 -4.54
C LEU A 755 33.17 10.83 -5.09
N ASN A 756 32.98 10.70 -6.40
CA ASN A 756 32.81 9.40 -7.05
C ASN A 756 34.19 8.74 -7.31
N LEU A 757 34.52 7.73 -6.48
CA LEU A 757 35.77 6.99 -6.56
C LEU A 757 35.91 6.12 -7.81
N LEU A 758 34.81 5.70 -8.44
CA LEU A 758 34.83 4.85 -9.64
C LEU A 758 35.43 5.59 -10.85
N TYR A 759 35.18 6.90 -10.98
CA TYR A 759 35.75 7.73 -12.05
C TYR A 759 37.08 8.41 -11.66
N ALA A 760 37.72 8.02 -10.56
CA ALA A 760 38.97 8.62 -10.10
C ALA A 760 40.17 8.27 -11.00
N ARG A 761 40.69 9.27 -11.72
CA ARG A 761 41.78 9.13 -12.69
C ARG A 761 43.11 8.68 -12.07
N ALA A 762 43.80 7.74 -12.72
CA ALA A 762 45.13 7.28 -12.32
C ALA A 762 46.12 8.44 -12.11
N GLY A 763 46.98 8.30 -11.10
CA GLY A 763 47.91 9.36 -10.67
C GLY A 763 47.30 10.42 -9.74
N THR A 764 45.97 10.52 -9.62
CA THR A 764 45.34 11.42 -8.63
C THR A 764 45.38 10.82 -7.21
N PRO A 765 45.46 11.65 -6.15
CA PRO A 765 45.31 11.17 -4.78
C PRO A 765 43.93 10.55 -4.48
N LEU A 766 42.87 10.92 -5.22
CA LEU A 766 41.56 10.28 -5.11
C LEU A 766 41.60 8.82 -5.61
N HIS A 767 42.32 8.55 -6.70
CA HIS A 767 42.57 7.19 -7.18
C HIS A 767 43.48 6.39 -6.23
N SER A 768 44.49 7.05 -5.65
CA SER A 768 45.31 6.44 -4.59
C SER A 768 44.47 6.06 -3.37
N LEU A 769 43.55 6.92 -2.93
CA LEU A 769 42.59 6.61 -1.88
C LEU A 769 41.71 5.41 -2.28
N ALA A 770 41.14 5.41 -3.49
CA ALA A 770 40.30 4.32 -3.99
C ALA A 770 41.01 2.95 -3.90
N LYS A 771 42.26 2.83 -4.40
CA LYS A 771 43.06 1.59 -4.35
C LYS A 771 43.58 1.20 -2.96
N VAL A 772 43.54 2.13 -2.00
CA VAL A 772 43.90 1.87 -0.59
C VAL A 772 42.67 1.42 0.20
N ILE A 773 41.51 2.03 -0.03
CA ILE A 773 40.29 1.78 0.72
C ILE A 773 39.48 0.59 0.17
N SER A 774 39.60 0.25 -1.13
CA SER A 774 38.99 -0.96 -1.72
C SER A 774 39.42 -2.25 -1.00
N ARG A 775 40.65 -2.26 -0.48
CA ARG A 775 41.25 -3.33 0.32
C ARG A 775 40.63 -3.52 1.70
N LEU A 776 39.91 -2.51 2.20
CA LEU A 776 39.10 -2.60 3.42
C LEU A 776 37.67 -2.95 3.07
N GLU A 777 37.12 -2.30 2.05
CA GLU A 777 35.73 -2.47 1.66
C GLU A 777 35.50 -2.11 0.18
N PRO A 778 34.72 -2.89 -0.60
CA PRO A 778 34.43 -2.57 -2.00
C PRO A 778 33.77 -1.19 -2.16
N LEU A 779 33.99 -0.54 -3.31
CA LEU A 779 33.52 0.84 -3.57
C LEU A 779 31.99 1.00 -3.50
N SER A 780 31.22 -0.09 -3.56
CA SER A 780 29.78 -0.13 -3.28
C SER A 780 29.39 0.31 -1.86
N GLN A 781 30.31 0.15 -0.89
CA GLN A 781 30.10 0.47 0.52
C GLN A 781 30.98 1.64 1.02
N VAL A 782 31.81 2.25 0.15
CA VAL A 782 32.70 3.37 0.51
C VAL A 782 32.07 4.70 0.09
N LEU A 783 31.87 5.61 1.04
CA LEU A 783 31.33 6.95 0.77
C LEU A 783 32.38 8.02 1.12
N VAL A 784 32.76 8.85 0.14
CA VAL A 784 33.74 9.93 0.34
C VAL A 784 33.09 11.27 0.04
N TRP A 785 33.19 12.20 0.98
CA TRP A 785 32.49 13.48 0.96
C TRP A 785 33.46 14.66 1.04
N THR A 786 33.11 15.74 0.34
CA THR A 786 33.76 17.05 0.46
C THR A 786 32.73 18.12 0.85
N ALA A 787 33.14 19.08 1.67
CA ALA A 787 32.34 20.28 1.96
C ALA A 787 32.45 21.34 0.85
N GLN A 788 33.37 21.18 -0.10
CA GLN A 788 33.51 22.06 -1.26
C GLN A 788 32.53 21.64 -2.36
N THR A 789 31.36 22.29 -2.39
CA THR A 789 30.31 22.05 -3.40
C THR A 789 30.68 22.54 -4.80
N GLU A 790 31.59 23.52 -4.91
CA GLU A 790 32.16 24.03 -6.16
C GLU A 790 33.43 23.24 -6.55
N TYR A 791 33.26 21.97 -6.88
CA TYR A 791 34.36 21.13 -7.36
C TYR A 791 34.51 21.20 -8.89
N ASP A 792 35.65 21.68 -9.38
CA ASP A 792 36.00 21.60 -10.79
C ASP A 792 36.50 20.19 -11.14
N THR A 793 35.59 19.43 -11.76
CA THR A 793 35.88 18.09 -12.28
C THR A 793 36.91 18.11 -13.41
N ILE A 794 36.95 19.16 -14.24
CA ILE A 794 37.66 19.17 -15.53
C ILE A 794 39.15 18.87 -15.37
N HIS A 795 39.79 19.48 -14.37
CA HIS A 795 41.24 19.37 -14.15
C HIS A 795 41.63 18.53 -12.93
N GLY A 796 40.67 17.89 -12.24
CA GLY A 796 40.92 17.22 -10.97
C GLY A 796 41.46 18.20 -9.93
N GLY A 797 40.74 19.31 -9.72
CA GLY A 797 41.16 20.38 -8.82
C GLY A 797 41.38 19.93 -7.36
N PRO A 798 41.86 20.82 -6.48
CA PRO A 798 42.11 20.50 -5.08
C PRO A 798 40.79 20.27 -4.31
N ALA A 799 40.26 19.04 -4.34
CA ALA A 799 39.18 18.62 -3.46
C ALA A 799 39.73 18.37 -2.05
N THR A 800 39.04 18.89 -1.03
CA THR A 800 39.24 18.45 0.36
C THR A 800 38.49 17.14 0.60
N ILE A 801 39.19 16.11 1.07
CA ILE A 801 38.55 14.88 1.55
C ILE A 801 38.20 15.10 3.03
N ASP A 802 36.98 15.57 3.25
CA ASP A 802 36.52 16.06 4.56
C ASP A 802 35.98 14.94 5.46
N LEU A 803 35.34 13.94 4.86
CA LEU A 803 34.70 12.83 5.57
C LEU A 803 34.67 11.57 4.69
N ILE A 804 35.09 10.44 5.26
CA ILE A 804 35.03 9.11 4.64
C ILE A 804 34.18 8.23 5.56
N HIS A 805 33.13 7.59 5.04
CA HIS A 805 32.33 6.62 5.77
C HIS A 805 32.43 5.23 5.16
N LEU A 806 32.50 4.23 6.05
CA LEU A 806 32.39 2.80 5.79
C LEU A 806 31.17 2.29 6.60
N PRO A 807 29.93 2.45 6.09
CA PRO A 807 28.71 2.34 6.92
C PRO A 807 28.51 0.94 7.50
N ARG A 808 28.87 -0.11 6.77
CA ARG A 808 28.74 -1.51 7.22
C ARG A 808 29.75 -1.86 8.32
N LEU A 809 30.98 -1.34 8.23
CA LEU A 809 31.98 -1.44 9.30
C LEU A 809 31.70 -0.50 10.47
N LYS A 810 30.77 0.47 10.32
CA LYS A 810 30.48 1.55 11.26
C LYS A 810 31.73 2.37 11.61
N LEU A 811 32.57 2.60 10.61
CA LEU A 811 33.79 3.40 10.74
C LEU A 811 33.69 4.68 9.92
N SER A 812 34.15 5.76 10.51
CA SER A 812 34.22 7.09 9.91
C SER A 812 35.64 7.63 10.04
N PHE A 813 36.17 8.22 8.98
CA PHE A 813 37.52 8.75 8.96
C PHE A 813 37.59 10.18 8.42
N ARG A 814 38.65 10.89 8.79
CA ARG A 814 38.95 12.24 8.31
C ARG A 814 40.44 12.40 8.01
N ALA A 815 40.75 13.00 6.86
CA ALA A 815 42.13 13.34 6.51
C ALA A 815 42.67 14.45 7.42
N ARG A 816 43.90 14.28 7.93
CA ARG A 816 44.64 15.31 8.69
C ARG A 816 46.12 15.27 8.29
N LEU A 817 46.78 16.43 8.38
CA LEU A 817 48.24 16.54 8.23
C LEU A 817 48.94 15.98 9.47
N LEU A 818 49.96 15.15 9.30
CA LEU A 818 50.86 14.75 10.38
C LEU A 818 51.90 15.87 10.62
N PRO A 819 52.00 16.45 11.83
CA PRO A 819 52.91 17.56 12.10
C PRO A 819 54.39 17.26 11.84
N GLU A 820 54.81 16.00 12.01
CA GLU A 820 56.22 15.59 12.01
C GLU A 820 56.77 15.16 10.64
N SER A 821 55.90 14.88 9.66
CA SER A 821 56.31 14.25 8.39
C SER A 821 55.87 14.98 7.13
N SER A 822 55.07 16.04 7.25
CA SER A 822 54.41 16.71 6.11
C SER A 822 53.54 15.79 5.23
N THR A 823 53.29 14.55 5.66
CA THR A 823 52.40 13.60 4.99
C THR A 823 51.02 13.58 5.62
N TYR A 824 50.04 13.10 4.85
CA TYR A 824 48.65 13.04 5.29
C TYR A 824 48.28 11.64 5.76
N ALA A 825 47.52 11.59 6.85
CA ALA A 825 46.95 10.37 7.39
C ALA A 825 45.44 10.52 7.55
N VAL A 826 44.74 9.41 7.35
CA VAL A 826 43.28 9.30 7.44
C VAL A 826 42.97 8.70 8.81
N PHE A 827 42.60 9.55 9.76
CA PHE A 827 42.36 9.18 11.16
C PHE A 827 40.92 8.73 11.35
N SER A 828 40.71 7.66 12.14
CA SER A 828 39.36 7.28 12.57
C SER A 828 38.78 8.34 13.51
N LEU A 829 37.48 8.59 13.39
CA LEU A 829 36.70 9.43 14.30
C LEU A 829 36.19 8.62 15.50
N ASP A 830 35.96 7.32 15.30
CA ASP A 830 35.42 6.38 16.30
C ASP A 830 36.51 5.83 17.23
N HIS A 831 37.76 5.73 16.75
CA HIS A 831 38.89 5.17 17.49
C HIS A 831 40.11 6.10 17.46
N ALA A 832 40.43 6.71 18.61
CA ALA A 832 41.44 7.77 18.76
C ALA A 832 42.90 7.40 18.37
N HIS A 833 43.19 6.13 18.10
CA HIS A 833 44.55 5.63 17.81
C HIS A 833 44.69 4.92 16.46
N LEU A 834 43.61 4.76 15.68
CA LEU A 834 43.66 4.13 14.36
C LEU A 834 43.82 5.18 13.25
N CYS A 835 44.81 4.99 12.37
CA CYS A 835 44.99 5.86 11.22
C CYS A 835 45.62 5.14 10.02
N ILE A 836 45.03 5.35 8.84
CA ILE A 836 45.59 4.87 7.57
C ILE A 836 46.61 5.92 7.11
N SER A 837 47.88 5.54 7.04
CA SER A 837 48.97 6.41 6.62
C SER A 837 49.90 5.73 5.63
N ASN A 838 50.49 6.52 4.73
CA ASN A 838 51.59 6.12 3.86
C ASN A 838 52.97 6.28 4.53
N ALA A 839 53.03 6.85 5.74
CA ALA A 839 54.25 6.85 6.55
C ALA A 839 54.65 5.41 6.90
N ARG A 840 55.95 5.12 6.81
CA ARG A 840 56.52 3.79 7.08
C ARG A 840 57.73 3.92 8.02
N PRO A 841 57.52 4.04 9.34
CA PRO A 841 58.60 4.12 10.32
C PRO A 841 59.52 2.90 10.24
N GLY A 842 60.82 3.09 10.46
CA GLY A 842 61.82 2.02 10.43
C GLY A 842 61.45 0.75 11.23
N PRO A 843 60.93 0.86 12.46
CA PRO A 843 60.46 -0.30 13.24
C PRO A 843 59.30 -1.06 12.58
N VAL A 844 58.34 -0.35 11.97
CA VAL A 844 57.20 -0.96 11.25
C VAL A 844 57.72 -1.73 10.04
N MET A 845 58.65 -1.15 9.28
CA MET A 845 59.28 -1.83 8.13
C MET A 845 60.10 -3.07 8.51
N ILE A 846 60.58 -3.17 9.76
CA ILE A 846 61.22 -4.38 10.30
C ILE A 846 60.15 -5.43 10.65
N MET A 847 59.08 -5.03 11.36
CA MET A 847 57.99 -5.92 11.75
C MET A 847 57.21 -6.50 10.56
N THR A 848 57.14 -5.78 9.43
CA THR A 848 56.38 -6.20 8.25
C THR A 848 57.19 -7.00 7.23
N ARG A 849 58.47 -7.28 7.50
CA ARG A 849 59.29 -8.15 6.65
C ARG A 849 58.69 -9.56 6.59
N GLY A 850 58.27 -9.96 5.38
CA GLY A 850 57.66 -11.27 5.13
C GLY A 850 56.12 -11.24 5.09
N ILE A 851 55.48 -10.13 5.42
CA ILE A 851 54.03 -9.96 5.24
C ILE A 851 53.77 -9.45 3.81
N PRO A 852 52.90 -10.10 3.01
CA PRO A 852 52.61 -9.67 1.64
C PRO A 852 51.75 -8.40 1.62
N HIS A 853 52.40 -7.22 1.57
CA HIS A 853 51.84 -5.90 1.25
C HIS A 853 50.45 -5.57 1.84
N SER A 854 50.16 -6.02 3.05
CA SER A 854 48.89 -5.78 3.73
C SER A 854 48.72 -4.30 4.07
N LEU A 855 47.47 -3.85 4.16
CA LEU A 855 47.19 -2.57 4.81
C LEU A 855 47.56 -2.70 6.30
N ILE A 856 48.34 -1.76 6.81
CA ILE A 856 48.68 -1.66 8.24
C ILE A 856 47.91 -0.44 8.74
N MET A 857 46.96 -0.66 9.67
CA MET A 857 46.13 0.36 10.31
C MET A 857 46.58 0.64 11.75
#